data_AF-A0A413W8K6-F1
#
_entry.id   AF-A0A413W8K6-F1
#
_cell.length_a   1.000
_cell.length_b   1.000
_cell.length_c   1.000
_cell.angle_alpha   90.00
_cell.angle_beta   90.00
_cell.angle_gamma   90.00
#
_symmetry.space_group_name_H-M   'P 1'
#
loop_
_entity.id
_entity.type
_entity.pdbx_description
1 polymer ?
#
loop_
_entity_poly.entity_id
_entity_poly.type
_entity_poly.pdbx_seq_one_letter_code
_entity_poly.pdbx_strand_id
1 'polypeptide(L)'
;MEEKGQKKNNKILILVTGILCIIFLISMFLTYKNEWSQAMQEPWAVYTYQDRMGERLYYKLNDDEIVSQDIKMASKQITGISLYMKYKNLDGLASIKVKLIDKNTKRILKMWNFSMENSMDGFVNFYFEKGCKVKQDKLYTIKIEASGIGNQVIELQRAGITKTSMTDGMEINEEKHNYAFAYRTLNGDCTSLKYIFCVFVLTIITTFIGVVICIMKNKKLQIIFIVAAMGLGVAYMFMISPFVVPDEASHFATCYAESSVLMGKEVCDENTGEVIADIDAADYLIREEIPTKNTYVRYIKGVCGKTENVIAKKTLLRTPLSMKNIGYIPQVIGISVARVFHMNSEQLLYMGRLFALIWYCFIMYWAIKLIPEWKMILWIIGLCPMTLQQVVSYNYDSVLLGITFFLVAYILFLKFDKDKITKRDIIIIGISVFGIASIKFVYLPLVGIALLIPKEKFDGMKKKCLISALICVIGVGGILITNLATMTHIVTTGADSGTTAIGNELTYFSMASFIHQPKEVIKVFYRTFEFSTSGYIESMLAAPLGWIDLGMPSLVILGLVVLLMLCWQKKNVNVKFNWKEKIWLIFIGIMIIFLVMLSLMIDCTYVGSRTILGIQGRYFLPILSVLLIATQTNKLTLQTNQIEKYEPIILIAIQAYAIWYVTMTVVCR
;
A
#
# COMPACT_ATOMS: atom_id res chain seq x y z
N MET A 1 1.24 -47.54 -16.82
CA MET A 1 0.21 -46.60 -17.28
C MET A 1 0.26 -45.25 -16.56
N GLU A 2 0.59 -45.22 -15.26
CA GLU A 2 0.73 -43.96 -14.47
C GLU A 2 1.79 -42.99 -15.02
N GLU A 3 2.95 -43.48 -15.45
CA GLU A 3 4.02 -42.62 -16.00
C GLU A 3 3.63 -41.95 -17.33
N LYS A 4 2.86 -42.65 -18.18
CA LYS A 4 2.31 -42.09 -19.44
C LYS A 4 1.21 -41.05 -19.14
N GLY A 5 0.38 -41.28 -18.12
CA GLY A 5 -0.64 -40.33 -17.66
C GLY A 5 -0.04 -39.05 -17.05
N GLN A 6 1.02 -39.20 -16.25
CA GLN A 6 1.76 -38.08 -15.67
C GLN A 6 2.50 -37.26 -16.75
N LYS A 7 3.13 -37.91 -17.74
CA LYS A 7 3.73 -37.22 -18.90
C LYS A 7 2.70 -36.45 -19.71
N LYS A 8 1.50 -36.99 -19.94
CA LYS A 8 0.40 -36.28 -20.65
C LYS A 8 -0.08 -35.06 -19.87
N ASN A 9 -0.29 -35.19 -18.56
CA ASN A 9 -0.72 -34.07 -17.70
C ASN A 9 0.34 -32.96 -17.63
N ASN A 10 1.63 -33.31 -17.56
CA ASN A 10 2.71 -32.33 -17.60
C ASN A 10 2.75 -31.56 -18.93
N LYS A 11 2.49 -32.24 -20.06
CA LYS A 11 2.40 -31.55 -21.37
C LYS A 11 1.26 -30.53 -21.41
N ILE A 12 0.08 -30.86 -20.87
CA ILE A 12 -1.06 -29.94 -20.81
C ILE A 12 -0.73 -28.75 -19.89
N LEU A 13 -0.14 -29.01 -18.72
CA LEU A 13 0.29 -27.94 -17.80
C LEU A 13 1.27 -26.96 -18.45
N ILE A 14 2.28 -27.47 -19.14
CA ILE A 14 3.26 -26.65 -19.87
C ILE A 14 2.54 -25.86 -20.97
N LEU A 15 1.63 -26.49 -21.73
CA LEU A 15 0.89 -25.82 -22.79
C LEU A 15 0.01 -24.69 -22.25
N VAL A 16 -0.80 -24.95 -21.21
CA VAL A 16 -1.67 -23.94 -20.59
C VAL A 16 -0.85 -22.79 -20.02
N THR A 17 0.23 -23.10 -19.30
CA THR A 17 1.08 -22.05 -18.74
C THR A 17 1.79 -21.25 -19.83
N GLY A 18 2.26 -21.93 -20.89
CA GLY A 18 2.85 -21.30 -22.06
C GLY A 18 1.90 -20.33 -22.73
N ILE A 19 0.64 -20.73 -22.94
CA ILE A 19 -0.40 -19.86 -23.51
C ILE A 19 -0.64 -18.63 -22.64
N LEU A 20 -0.84 -18.81 -21.32
CA LEU A 20 -1.08 -17.69 -20.39
C LEU A 20 0.12 -16.74 -20.32
N CYS A 21 1.34 -17.28 -20.30
CA CYS A 21 2.56 -16.48 -20.32
C CYS A 21 2.71 -15.73 -21.65
N ILE A 22 2.41 -16.37 -22.79
CA ILE A 22 2.45 -15.72 -24.12
C ILE A 22 1.43 -14.59 -24.20
N ILE A 23 0.20 -14.78 -23.70
CA ILE A 23 -0.82 -13.71 -23.66
C ILE A 23 -0.29 -12.51 -22.87
N PHE A 24 0.28 -12.74 -21.68
CA PHE A 24 0.90 -11.66 -20.90
C PHE A 24 2.03 -10.96 -21.66
N LEU A 25 2.92 -11.71 -22.31
CA LEU A 25 4.05 -11.14 -23.08
C LEU A 25 3.59 -10.35 -24.30
N ILE A 26 2.56 -10.82 -25.00
CA ILE A 26 1.95 -10.08 -26.11
C ILE A 26 1.36 -8.77 -25.58
N SER A 27 0.60 -8.81 -24.48
CA SER A 27 0.05 -7.61 -23.85
C SER A 27 1.14 -6.62 -23.44
N MET A 28 2.21 -7.09 -22.78
CA MET A 28 3.35 -6.26 -22.40
C MET A 28 4.11 -5.71 -23.61
N PHE A 29 4.24 -6.48 -24.70
CA PHE A 29 4.92 -6.03 -25.92
C PHE A 29 4.11 -4.96 -26.66
N LEU A 30 2.80 -5.16 -26.82
CA LEU A 30 1.92 -4.18 -27.45
C LEU A 30 1.91 -2.87 -26.67
N THR A 31 1.84 -2.95 -25.35
CA THR A 31 1.88 -1.76 -24.52
C THR A 31 3.25 -1.11 -24.46
N TYR A 32 4.33 -1.90 -24.53
CA TYR A 32 5.67 -1.36 -24.67
C TYR A 32 5.78 -0.48 -25.92
N LYS A 33 5.30 -1.01 -27.04
CA LYS A 33 5.36 -0.33 -28.34
C LYS A 33 4.53 0.94 -28.36
N ASN A 34 3.31 0.90 -27.81
CA ASN A 34 2.35 1.99 -27.97
C ASN A 34 2.43 3.05 -26.87
N GLU A 35 2.62 2.65 -25.61
CA GLU A 35 2.52 3.57 -24.46
C GLU A 35 3.89 3.80 -23.80
N TRP A 36 4.64 2.73 -23.51
CA TRP A 36 5.90 2.90 -22.78
C TRP A 36 6.98 3.57 -23.62
N SER A 37 7.06 3.27 -24.91
CA SER A 37 8.04 3.87 -25.81
C SER A 37 7.85 5.40 -25.91
N GLN A 38 6.59 5.85 -25.93
CA GLN A 38 6.22 7.26 -25.89
C GLN A 38 6.53 7.87 -24.52
N ALA A 39 6.09 7.21 -23.44
CA ALA A 39 6.36 7.67 -22.08
C ALA A 39 7.86 7.79 -21.77
N MET A 40 8.71 6.93 -22.34
CA MET A 40 10.17 7.02 -22.18
C MET A 40 10.78 8.28 -22.77
N GLN A 41 10.17 8.84 -23.83
CA GLN A 41 10.63 10.06 -24.49
C GLN A 41 10.14 11.34 -23.78
N GLU A 42 9.16 11.20 -22.88
CA GLU A 42 8.67 12.32 -22.10
C GLU A 42 9.72 12.81 -21.08
N PRO A 43 9.73 14.12 -20.77
CA PRO A 43 10.66 14.67 -19.80
C PRO A 43 10.41 14.10 -18.41
N TRP A 44 11.50 13.75 -17.72
CA TRP A 44 11.41 13.32 -16.33
C TRP A 44 11.28 14.53 -15.40
N ALA A 45 10.12 14.65 -14.77
CA ALA A 45 9.89 15.61 -13.71
C ALA A 45 10.52 15.11 -12.41
N VAL A 46 11.75 15.56 -12.15
CA VAL A 46 12.50 15.27 -10.92
C VAL A 46 11.74 15.76 -9.69
N TYR A 47 11.11 16.93 -9.79
CA TYR A 47 10.29 17.52 -8.74
C TYR A 47 8.97 18.02 -9.34
N THR A 48 7.90 17.89 -8.58
CA THR A 48 6.58 18.42 -8.93
C THR A 48 5.96 19.05 -7.69
N TYR A 49 5.65 20.33 -7.77
CA TYR A 49 4.93 21.07 -6.76
C TYR A 49 3.54 21.43 -7.28
N GLN A 50 2.49 20.90 -6.65
CA GLN A 50 1.11 21.09 -7.09
C GLN A 50 0.15 20.67 -5.96
N ASP A 51 -0.95 21.41 -5.79
CA ASP A 51 -2.09 20.92 -5.00
C ASP A 51 -2.85 19.89 -5.83
N ARG A 52 -2.95 18.69 -5.29
CA ARG A 52 -3.55 17.54 -5.98
C ARG A 52 -4.88 17.10 -5.38
N MET A 53 -5.24 17.62 -4.20
CA MET A 53 -6.49 17.30 -3.50
C MET A 53 -7.39 18.53 -3.43
N GLY A 54 -8.69 18.34 -3.64
CA GLY A 54 -9.69 19.42 -3.61
C GLY A 54 -9.92 20.08 -4.97
N GLU A 55 -10.70 21.15 -4.96
CA GLU A 55 -10.99 21.95 -6.16
C GLU A 55 -9.70 22.64 -6.63
N ARG A 56 -9.41 22.56 -7.93
CA ARG A 56 -8.24 23.24 -8.51
C ARG A 56 -8.50 24.73 -8.54
N LEU A 57 -7.76 25.45 -7.71
CA LEU A 57 -7.76 26.90 -7.70
C LEU A 57 -6.81 27.44 -8.77
N TYR A 58 -7.21 28.52 -9.41
CA TYR A 58 -6.45 29.17 -10.47
C TYR A 58 -6.25 30.65 -10.14
N TYR A 59 -5.13 31.20 -10.59
CA TYR A 59 -4.83 32.64 -10.59
C TYR A 59 -4.86 33.14 -12.04
N LYS A 60 -5.75 34.08 -12.34
CA LYS A 60 -5.85 34.67 -13.68
C LYS A 60 -4.81 35.78 -13.83
N LEU A 61 -3.94 35.65 -14.84
CA LEU A 61 -2.96 36.67 -15.20
C LEU A 61 -3.64 37.87 -15.88
N ASN A 62 -3.20 39.08 -15.51
CA ASN A 62 -3.63 40.34 -16.10
C ASN A 62 -2.57 40.93 -17.04
N ASP A 63 -2.96 41.90 -17.86
CA ASP A 63 -2.04 42.62 -18.73
C ASP A 63 -0.99 43.39 -17.92
N ASP A 64 0.26 43.34 -18.40
CA ASP A 64 1.45 43.96 -17.80
C ASP A 64 1.78 43.49 -16.36
N GLU A 65 1.19 42.37 -15.95
CA GLU A 65 1.43 41.79 -14.63
C GLU A 65 2.74 41.00 -14.60
N ILE A 66 3.49 41.19 -13.50
CA ILE A 66 4.71 40.45 -13.23
C ILE A 66 4.45 39.49 -12.08
N VAL A 67 4.53 38.20 -12.38
CA VAL A 67 4.41 37.14 -11.39
C VAL A 67 5.76 36.47 -11.22
N SER A 68 6.21 36.27 -9.98
CA SER A 68 7.46 35.57 -9.71
C SER A 68 7.33 34.60 -8.54
N GLN A 69 8.20 33.59 -8.51
CA GLN A 69 8.25 32.61 -7.45
C GLN A 69 9.66 32.09 -7.29
N ASP A 70 10.14 32.09 -6.06
CA ASP A 70 11.40 31.45 -5.72
C ASP A 70 11.21 29.96 -5.52
N ILE A 71 12.13 29.18 -6.08
CA ILE A 71 12.15 27.72 -6.01
C ILE A 71 13.53 27.23 -5.57
N LYS A 72 13.57 26.20 -4.73
CA LYS A 72 14.82 25.46 -4.45
C LYS A 72 15.05 24.41 -5.52
N MET A 73 16.27 24.36 -6.05
CA MET A 73 16.60 23.43 -7.12
C MET A 73 16.78 22.00 -6.62
N ALA A 74 16.03 21.06 -7.19
CA ALA A 74 16.02 19.67 -6.75
C ALA A 74 17.19 18.81 -7.27
N SER A 75 17.86 19.23 -8.35
CA SER A 75 18.92 18.48 -9.03
C SER A 75 20.15 19.34 -9.36
N LYS A 76 21.26 18.69 -9.74
CA LYS A 76 22.50 19.36 -10.19
C LYS A 76 22.48 19.81 -11.66
N GLN A 77 21.47 19.35 -12.39
CA GLN A 77 21.25 19.69 -13.80
C GLN A 77 19.75 19.77 -14.06
N ILE A 78 19.37 20.65 -14.98
CA ILE A 78 18.00 20.75 -15.47
C ILE A 78 17.97 20.76 -16.99
N THR A 79 16.94 20.13 -17.55
CA THR A 79 16.61 20.21 -18.98
C THR A 79 15.46 21.17 -19.25
N GLY A 80 14.74 21.59 -18.21
CA GLY A 80 13.67 22.56 -18.32
C GLY A 80 12.90 22.75 -17.01
N ILE A 81 11.88 23.60 -17.09
CA ILE A 81 10.84 23.75 -16.06
C ILE A 81 9.47 23.54 -16.70
N SER A 82 8.47 23.20 -15.91
CA SER A 82 7.08 23.18 -16.37
C SER A 82 6.20 24.00 -15.47
N LEU A 83 5.22 24.69 -16.05
CA LEU A 83 4.22 25.47 -15.32
C LEU A 83 2.84 24.89 -15.61
N TYR A 84 2.01 24.72 -14.57
CA TYR A 84 0.63 24.31 -14.80
C TYR A 84 -0.19 25.53 -15.22
N MET A 85 -0.66 25.52 -16.47
CA MET A 85 -1.41 26.63 -17.05
C MET A 85 -2.72 26.12 -17.63
N LYS A 86 -3.77 26.94 -17.50
CA LYS A 86 -5.05 26.77 -18.17
C LYS A 86 -5.32 28.00 -19.01
N TYR A 87 -5.63 27.82 -20.29
CA TYR A 87 -5.84 28.95 -21.17
C TYR A 87 -6.82 28.64 -22.31
N LYS A 88 -7.51 29.68 -22.78
CA LYS A 88 -8.59 29.57 -23.78
C LYS A 88 -8.60 30.75 -24.75
N ASN A 89 -8.89 30.46 -26.04
CA ASN A 89 -9.13 31.44 -27.11
C ASN A 89 -8.03 32.52 -27.23
N LEU A 90 -6.82 32.13 -27.61
CA LEU A 90 -5.71 33.08 -27.79
C LEU A 90 -5.61 33.50 -29.26
N ASP A 91 -5.84 34.77 -29.56
CA ASP A 91 -5.87 35.35 -30.92
C ASP A 91 -4.46 35.76 -31.42
N GLY A 92 -3.40 35.08 -30.95
CA GLY A 92 -2.01 35.28 -31.38
C GLY A 92 -1.30 36.55 -30.88
N LEU A 93 -2.00 37.49 -30.24
CA LEU A 93 -1.44 38.74 -29.70
C LEU A 93 -0.90 38.62 -28.26
N ALA A 94 -1.36 37.64 -27.47
CA ALA A 94 -0.87 37.42 -26.13
C ALA A 94 0.47 36.70 -26.13
N SER A 95 1.45 37.27 -25.43
CA SER A 95 2.76 36.65 -25.23
C SER A 95 3.08 36.52 -23.75
N ILE A 96 3.49 35.32 -23.33
CA ILE A 96 4.05 35.10 -22.00
C ILE A 96 5.56 34.97 -22.13
N LYS A 97 6.28 35.75 -21.34
CA LYS A 97 7.73 35.64 -21.21
C LYS A 97 8.07 35.01 -19.87
N VAL A 98 8.67 33.82 -19.92
CA VAL A 98 9.11 33.09 -18.73
C VAL A 98 10.63 33.17 -18.62
N LYS A 99 11.13 33.56 -17.45
CA LYS A 99 12.57 33.66 -17.14
C LYS A 99 12.90 32.77 -15.96
N LEU A 100 14.01 32.04 -16.05
CA LEU A 100 14.62 31.38 -14.90
C LEU A 100 15.90 32.12 -14.51
N ILE A 101 15.98 32.55 -13.25
CA ILE A 101 17.05 33.42 -12.75
C ILE A 101 17.75 32.75 -11.58
N ASP A 102 19.08 32.70 -11.59
CA ASP A 102 19.85 32.30 -10.40
C ASP A 102 19.82 33.45 -9.39
N LYS A 103 19.15 33.26 -8.25
CA LYS A 103 18.96 34.31 -7.26
C LYS A 103 20.28 34.74 -6.60
N ASN A 104 21.25 33.83 -6.53
CA ASN A 104 22.54 34.08 -5.89
C ASN A 104 23.44 34.96 -6.76
N THR A 105 23.44 34.73 -8.07
CA THR A 105 24.28 35.50 -9.00
C THR A 105 23.50 36.57 -9.77
N LYS A 106 22.17 36.65 -9.58
CA LYS A 106 21.22 37.47 -10.36
C LYS A 106 21.30 37.25 -11.88
N ARG A 107 21.81 36.08 -12.31
CA ARG A 107 22.01 35.77 -13.73
C ARG A 107 20.76 35.12 -14.31
N ILE A 108 20.26 35.64 -15.43
CA ILE A 108 19.21 34.98 -16.21
C ILE A 108 19.82 33.73 -16.86
N LEU A 109 19.33 32.56 -16.49
CA LEU A 109 19.78 31.28 -17.06
C LEU A 109 19.18 31.03 -18.43
N LYS A 110 17.88 31.30 -18.59
CA LYS A 110 17.17 31.23 -19.86
C LYS A 110 15.91 32.09 -19.80
N MET A 111 15.51 32.55 -20.97
CA MET A 111 14.27 33.28 -21.21
C MET A 111 13.54 32.59 -22.36
N TRP A 112 12.27 32.29 -22.15
CA TRP A 112 11.38 31.69 -23.13
C TRP A 112 10.28 32.68 -23.47
N ASN A 113 10.06 32.89 -24.77
CA ASN A 113 8.89 33.58 -25.27
C ASN A 113 7.90 32.50 -25.71
N PHE A 114 6.72 32.51 -25.12
CA PHE A 114 5.68 31.54 -25.38
C PHE A 114 4.52 32.23 -26.05
N SER A 115 4.29 31.86 -27.31
CA SER A 115 3.10 32.19 -28.10
C SER A 115 2.24 30.94 -28.20
N MET A 116 0.93 31.09 -28.09
CA MET A 116 0.02 29.95 -27.99
C MET A 116 -0.94 29.90 -29.18
N GLU A 117 -1.23 28.68 -29.65
CA GLU A 117 -2.13 28.47 -30.80
C GLU A 117 -3.38 27.65 -30.44
N ASN A 118 -3.33 26.82 -29.39
CA ASN A 118 -4.41 25.88 -29.02
C ASN A 118 -4.67 25.84 -27.51
N SER A 119 -5.93 25.97 -27.10
CA SER A 119 -6.36 25.89 -25.69
C SER A 119 -5.84 24.62 -24.99
N MET A 120 -5.36 24.76 -23.76
CA MET A 120 -4.81 23.65 -22.95
C MET A 120 -5.12 23.85 -21.46
N ASP A 121 -5.22 22.75 -20.72
CA ASP A 121 -5.28 22.71 -19.26
C ASP A 121 -4.26 21.65 -18.79
N GLY A 122 -3.09 22.08 -18.31
CA GLY A 122 -2.03 21.16 -17.92
C GLY A 122 -0.65 21.80 -17.77
N PHE A 123 0.37 20.96 -17.57
CA PHE A 123 1.76 21.41 -17.52
C PHE A 123 2.28 21.73 -18.92
N VAL A 124 2.79 22.95 -19.08
CA VAL A 124 3.52 23.40 -20.27
C VAL A 124 5.01 23.41 -19.96
N ASN A 125 5.81 22.82 -20.85
CA ASN A 125 7.24 22.60 -20.66
C ASN A 125 8.08 23.69 -21.34
N PHE A 126 9.07 24.22 -20.62
CA PHE A 126 10.01 25.23 -21.08
C PHE A 126 11.43 24.65 -21.04
N TYR A 127 11.93 24.26 -22.22
CA TYR A 127 13.16 23.48 -22.35
C TYR A 127 14.40 24.32 -22.60
N PHE A 128 15.54 23.85 -22.10
CA PHE A 128 16.84 24.27 -22.57
C PHE A 128 17.22 23.48 -23.85
N GLU A 129 17.86 24.13 -24.82
CA GLU A 129 18.42 23.46 -26.01
C GLU A 129 19.49 22.42 -25.64
N LYS A 130 20.28 22.73 -24.61
CA LYS A 130 21.22 21.82 -23.96
C LYS A 130 21.06 21.99 -22.46
N GLY A 131 21.02 20.88 -21.71
CA GLY A 131 20.83 20.91 -20.26
C GLY A 131 21.74 21.91 -19.55
N CYS A 132 21.19 22.59 -18.55
CA CYS A 132 21.87 23.62 -17.78
C CYS A 132 22.40 23.02 -16.46
N LYS A 133 23.67 23.28 -16.14
CA LYS A 133 24.23 22.95 -14.81
C LYS A 133 23.70 23.97 -13.80
N VAL A 134 23.12 23.46 -12.72
CA VAL A 134 22.55 24.26 -11.62
C VAL A 134 23.07 23.74 -10.29
N LYS A 135 23.01 24.55 -9.25
CA LYS A 135 23.40 24.12 -7.90
C LYS A 135 22.16 23.61 -7.18
N GLN A 136 22.20 22.34 -6.80
CA GLN A 136 21.17 21.72 -5.97
C GLN A 136 21.05 22.45 -4.62
N ASP A 137 19.83 22.51 -4.08
CA ASP A 137 19.48 23.22 -2.83
C ASP A 137 19.86 24.72 -2.82
N LYS A 138 19.93 25.33 -4.01
CA LYS A 138 20.03 26.79 -4.17
C LYS A 138 18.75 27.38 -4.72
N LEU A 139 18.51 28.65 -4.40
CA LEU A 139 17.32 29.40 -4.81
C LEU A 139 17.45 29.91 -6.25
N TYR A 140 16.40 29.71 -7.01
CA TYR A 140 16.20 30.23 -8.36
C TYR A 140 14.82 30.87 -8.45
N THR A 141 14.68 31.93 -9.23
CA THR A 141 13.40 32.62 -9.40
C THR A 141 12.83 32.28 -10.77
N ILE A 142 11.60 31.76 -10.80
CA ILE A 142 10.79 31.71 -12.02
C ILE A 142 10.02 33.04 -12.09
N LYS A 143 10.23 33.82 -13.14
CA LYS A 143 9.55 35.08 -13.39
C LYS A 143 8.72 34.99 -14.67
N ILE A 144 7.46 35.37 -14.60
CA ILE A 144 6.48 35.36 -15.68
C ILE A 144 6.06 36.81 -15.92
N GLU A 145 6.22 37.28 -17.15
CA GLU A 145 5.79 38.61 -17.60
C GLU A 145 4.75 38.36 -18.71
N ALA A 146 3.52 38.81 -18.49
CA ALA A 146 2.44 38.64 -19.47
C ALA A 146 2.10 39.99 -20.13
N SER A 147 1.88 39.95 -21.44
CA SER A 147 1.56 41.15 -22.22
C SER A 147 0.64 40.81 -23.39
N GLY A 148 -0.35 41.67 -23.66
CA GLY A 148 -1.25 41.51 -24.81
C GLY A 148 -2.34 40.46 -24.61
N ILE A 149 -2.71 40.18 -23.35
CA ILE A 149 -3.76 39.24 -22.95
C ILE A 149 -5.14 39.73 -23.40
N GLY A 150 -5.48 41.01 -23.20
CA GLY A 150 -6.79 41.57 -23.55
C GLY A 150 -7.96 40.78 -22.93
N ASN A 151 -8.87 40.27 -23.78
CA ASN A 151 -10.03 39.48 -23.35
C ASN A 151 -9.73 37.98 -23.13
N GLN A 152 -8.48 37.56 -23.31
CA GLN A 152 -8.08 36.16 -23.25
C GLN A 152 -7.92 35.72 -21.79
N VAL A 153 -8.00 34.42 -21.55
CA VAL A 153 -7.88 33.86 -20.19
C VAL A 153 -6.63 33.00 -20.13
N ILE A 154 -5.68 33.42 -19.31
CA ILE A 154 -4.48 32.68 -18.96
C ILE A 154 -4.45 32.55 -17.44
N GLU A 155 -4.46 31.31 -16.97
CA GLU A 155 -4.60 30.97 -15.57
C GLU A 155 -3.43 30.09 -15.11
N LEU A 156 -2.78 30.44 -14.01
CA LEU A 156 -1.81 29.59 -13.32
C LEU A 156 -2.51 28.78 -12.23
N GLN A 157 -2.27 27.47 -12.17
CA GLN A 157 -2.83 26.70 -11.06
C GLN A 157 -2.16 27.10 -9.75
N ARG A 158 -2.97 27.44 -8.74
CA ARG A 158 -2.52 27.74 -7.38
C ARG A 158 -2.22 26.44 -6.63
N ALA A 159 -1.23 26.52 -5.75
CA ALA A 159 -0.88 25.49 -4.79
C ALA A 159 -0.60 26.14 -3.42
N GLY A 160 -1.19 25.61 -2.35
CA GLY A 160 -0.97 26.06 -0.98
C GLY A 160 0.48 25.84 -0.55
N ILE A 161 0.99 26.67 0.36
CA ILE A 161 2.35 26.57 0.89
C ILE A 161 2.32 25.72 2.16
N THR A 162 3.19 24.71 2.23
CA THR A 162 3.40 23.88 3.42
C THR A 162 4.82 24.09 3.97
N LYS A 163 5.08 23.65 5.21
CA LYS A 163 6.42 23.73 5.82
C LYS A 163 7.52 23.03 4.99
N THR A 164 7.13 22.10 4.13
CA THR A 164 8.01 21.29 3.30
C THR A 164 8.12 21.82 1.87
N SER A 165 7.44 22.92 1.54
CA SER A 165 7.47 23.53 0.22
C SER A 165 8.87 23.99 -0.15
N MET A 166 9.32 23.64 -1.36
CA MET A 166 10.55 24.19 -1.96
C MET A 166 10.31 25.57 -2.59
N THR A 167 9.39 26.35 -2.04
CA THR A 167 8.99 27.66 -2.54
C THR A 167 8.51 28.53 -1.38
N ASP A 168 8.80 29.82 -1.45
CA ASP A 168 8.40 30.82 -0.44
C ASP A 168 7.06 31.49 -0.81
N GLY A 169 6.38 31.00 -1.86
CA GLY A 169 5.15 31.58 -2.37
C GLY A 169 5.34 32.42 -3.63
N MET A 170 4.23 32.85 -4.19
CA MET A 170 4.18 33.68 -5.37
C MET A 170 4.19 35.16 -4.98
N GLU A 171 4.98 35.95 -5.71
CA GLU A 171 4.99 37.41 -5.66
C GLU A 171 4.31 37.96 -6.91
N ILE A 172 3.33 38.84 -6.75
CA ILE A 172 2.64 39.52 -7.84
C ILE A 172 2.96 41.01 -7.72
N ASN A 173 3.60 41.59 -8.73
CA ASN A 173 4.01 42.99 -8.73
C ASN A 173 4.73 43.42 -7.43
N GLU A 174 5.62 42.55 -6.93
CA GLU A 174 6.40 42.72 -5.68
C GLU A 174 5.59 42.54 -4.37
N GLU A 175 4.30 42.20 -4.43
CA GLU A 175 3.50 41.82 -3.26
C GLU A 175 3.51 40.30 -3.04
N LYS A 176 3.83 39.86 -1.82
CA LYS A 176 3.88 38.43 -1.44
C LYS A 176 2.50 37.85 -1.16
N HIS A 177 2.25 36.65 -1.68
CA HIS A 177 1.05 35.88 -1.41
C HIS A 177 1.35 34.56 -0.71
N ASN A 178 0.41 34.11 0.15
CA ASN A 178 0.50 32.87 0.92
C ASN A 178 0.19 31.60 0.10
N TYR A 179 0.33 31.66 -1.21
CA TYR A 179 0.17 30.53 -2.13
C TYR A 179 1.18 30.65 -3.26
N ALA A 180 1.55 29.53 -3.83
CA ALA A 180 2.48 29.39 -4.94
C ALA A 180 1.72 29.00 -6.22
N PHE A 181 2.34 29.13 -7.39
CA PHE A 181 1.89 28.45 -8.60
C PHE A 181 2.53 27.06 -8.73
N ALA A 182 1.79 26.12 -9.32
CA ALA A 182 2.24 24.76 -9.54
C ALA A 182 3.35 24.69 -10.62
N TYR A 183 4.45 24.02 -10.30
CA TYR A 183 5.61 23.92 -11.17
C TYR A 183 6.28 22.54 -11.12
N ARG A 184 7.10 22.24 -12.14
CA ARG A 184 7.99 21.09 -12.19
C ARG A 184 9.41 21.51 -12.55
N THR A 185 10.39 20.80 -12.00
CA THR A 185 11.77 20.85 -12.50
C THR A 185 12.06 19.58 -13.28
N LEU A 186 12.55 19.74 -14.52
CA LEU A 186 12.80 18.63 -15.43
C LEU A 186 14.30 18.33 -15.49
N ASN A 187 14.66 17.06 -15.52
CA ASN A 187 16.05 16.62 -15.70
C ASN A 187 16.13 15.35 -16.55
N GLY A 188 16.39 15.51 -17.84
CA GLY A 188 16.43 14.40 -18.78
C GLY A 188 15.04 13.85 -19.09
N ASP A 189 15.00 12.56 -19.42
CA ASP A 189 13.81 11.86 -19.89
C ASP A 189 13.48 10.62 -19.01
N CYS A 190 12.38 9.98 -19.34
CA CYS A 190 11.90 8.79 -18.67
C CYS A 190 12.49 7.47 -19.23
N THR A 191 13.62 7.49 -19.95
CA THR A 191 14.23 6.29 -20.56
C THR A 191 14.50 5.17 -19.55
N SER A 192 14.66 5.49 -18.26
CA SER A 192 14.87 4.50 -17.20
C SER A 192 13.65 3.59 -16.97
N LEU A 193 12.47 3.91 -17.51
CA LEU A 193 11.31 3.03 -17.53
C LEU A 193 11.60 1.68 -18.21
N LYS A 194 12.58 1.59 -19.13
CA LYS A 194 12.96 0.30 -19.71
C LYS A 194 13.43 -0.72 -18.66
N TYR A 195 14.07 -0.25 -17.59
CA TYR A 195 14.54 -1.12 -16.51
C TYR A 195 13.38 -1.65 -15.67
N ILE A 196 12.41 -0.79 -15.32
CA ILE A 196 11.24 -1.22 -14.55
C ILE A 196 10.35 -2.15 -15.39
N PHE A 197 10.23 -1.90 -16.70
CA PHE A 197 9.58 -2.81 -17.64
C PHE A 197 10.23 -4.20 -17.61
N CYS A 198 11.55 -4.28 -17.72
CA CYS A 198 12.29 -5.54 -17.64
C CYS A 198 12.05 -6.24 -16.30
N VAL A 199 12.01 -5.52 -15.18
CA VAL A 199 11.71 -6.10 -13.86
C VAL A 199 10.35 -6.78 -13.88
N PHE A 200 9.29 -6.13 -14.37
CA PHE A 200 7.95 -6.75 -14.42
C PHE A 200 7.91 -7.99 -15.32
N VAL A 201 8.51 -7.91 -16.52
CA VAL A 201 8.53 -9.05 -17.45
C VAL A 201 9.31 -10.22 -16.85
N LEU A 202 10.52 -9.98 -16.34
CA LEU A 202 11.39 -11.02 -15.80
C LEU A 202 10.80 -11.66 -14.54
N THR A 203 10.26 -10.87 -13.60
CA THR A 203 9.66 -11.38 -12.37
C THR A 203 8.45 -12.27 -12.66
N ILE A 204 7.58 -11.88 -13.61
CA ILE A 204 6.39 -12.68 -13.95
C ILE A 204 6.76 -13.96 -14.70
N ILE A 205 7.66 -13.89 -15.69
CA ILE A 205 8.15 -15.08 -16.40
C ILE A 205 8.80 -16.06 -15.42
N THR A 206 9.71 -15.59 -14.57
CA THR A 206 10.41 -16.45 -13.60
C THR A 206 9.45 -17.03 -12.57
N THR A 207 8.39 -16.32 -12.20
CA THR A 207 7.32 -16.84 -11.34
C THR A 207 6.56 -17.98 -12.02
N PHE A 208 6.11 -17.80 -13.27
CA PHE A 208 5.45 -18.86 -14.04
C PHE A 208 6.34 -20.10 -14.16
N ILE A 209 7.60 -19.91 -14.58
CA ILE A 209 8.57 -21.00 -14.75
C ILE A 209 8.81 -21.70 -13.41
N GLY A 210 9.09 -20.96 -12.34
CA GLY A 210 9.37 -21.50 -11.02
C GLY A 210 8.22 -22.34 -10.48
N VAL A 211 6.98 -21.84 -10.59
CA VAL A 211 5.78 -22.56 -10.13
C VAL A 211 5.50 -23.80 -10.97
N VAL A 212 5.62 -23.73 -12.30
CA VAL A 212 5.49 -24.91 -13.17
C VAL A 212 6.53 -25.96 -12.84
N ILE A 213 7.81 -25.58 -12.67
CA ILE A 213 8.88 -26.50 -12.28
C ILE A 213 8.55 -27.15 -10.93
N CYS A 214 8.07 -26.38 -9.94
CA CYS A 214 7.67 -26.93 -8.65
C CYS A 214 6.51 -27.93 -8.77
N ILE A 215 5.49 -27.64 -9.58
CA ILE A 215 4.36 -28.56 -9.83
C ILE A 215 4.84 -29.83 -10.54
N MET A 216 5.66 -29.70 -11.59
CA MET A 216 6.21 -30.84 -12.33
C MET A 216 7.09 -31.74 -11.47
N LYS A 217 7.83 -31.16 -10.52
CA LYS A 217 8.64 -31.87 -9.52
C LYS A 217 7.83 -32.32 -8.30
N ASN A 218 6.49 -32.24 -8.34
CA ASN A 218 5.58 -32.60 -7.25
C ASN A 218 5.99 -31.98 -5.89
N LYS A 219 6.47 -30.73 -5.89
CA LYS A 219 6.80 -30.02 -4.65
C LYS A 219 5.54 -29.73 -3.85
N LYS A 220 5.67 -29.71 -2.52
CA LYS A 220 4.56 -29.42 -1.61
C LYS A 220 4.05 -27.99 -1.84
N LEU A 221 2.76 -27.77 -1.62
CA LEU A 221 2.09 -26.51 -1.91
C LEU A 221 2.70 -25.30 -1.18
N GLN A 222 3.19 -25.48 0.05
CA GLN A 222 3.88 -24.41 0.76
C GLN A 222 5.18 -23.97 0.06
N ILE A 223 5.86 -24.83 -0.70
CA ILE A 223 7.04 -24.43 -1.48
C ILE A 223 6.60 -23.66 -2.73
N ILE A 224 5.54 -24.13 -3.39
CA ILE A 224 4.93 -23.42 -4.53
C ILE A 224 4.48 -22.01 -4.11
N PHE A 225 3.93 -21.87 -2.89
CA PHE A 225 3.59 -20.57 -2.32
C PHE A 225 4.79 -19.65 -2.22
N ILE A 226 5.92 -20.11 -1.67
CA ILE A 226 7.09 -19.24 -1.50
C ILE A 226 7.63 -18.75 -2.84
N VAL A 227 7.67 -19.61 -3.84
CA VAL A 227 8.09 -19.22 -5.19
C VAL A 227 7.14 -18.16 -5.77
N ALA A 228 5.82 -18.36 -5.64
CA ALA A 228 4.82 -17.41 -6.10
C ALA A 228 4.86 -16.08 -5.31
N ALA A 229 4.87 -16.15 -3.99
CA ALA A 229 4.87 -15.00 -3.08
C ALA A 229 6.12 -14.14 -3.25
N MET A 230 7.31 -14.74 -3.38
CA MET A 230 8.54 -13.99 -3.64
C MET A 230 8.51 -13.32 -5.01
N GLY A 231 8.15 -14.05 -6.07
CA GLY A 231 8.12 -13.50 -7.43
C GLY A 231 7.08 -12.40 -7.60
N LEU A 232 5.84 -12.65 -7.17
CA LEU A 232 4.76 -11.66 -7.19
C LEU A 232 5.01 -10.52 -6.22
N GLY A 233 5.52 -10.79 -5.01
CA GLY A 233 5.85 -9.76 -4.03
C GLY A 233 6.92 -8.80 -4.54
N VAL A 234 7.95 -9.30 -5.23
CA VAL A 234 8.94 -8.43 -5.90
C VAL A 234 8.30 -7.58 -6.97
N ALA A 235 7.43 -8.16 -7.82
CA ALA A 235 6.70 -7.36 -8.81
C ALA A 235 5.82 -6.28 -8.14
N TYR A 236 5.08 -6.63 -7.07
CA TYR A 236 4.22 -5.70 -6.35
C TYR A 236 5.00 -4.58 -5.64
N MET A 237 6.21 -4.85 -5.12
CA MET A 237 7.08 -3.82 -4.54
C MET A 237 7.39 -2.68 -5.51
N PHE A 238 7.54 -2.97 -6.80
CA PHE A 238 7.78 -1.97 -7.84
C PHE A 238 6.49 -1.40 -8.43
N MET A 239 5.45 -2.23 -8.54
CA MET A 239 4.14 -1.83 -9.05
C MET A 239 3.48 -0.78 -8.15
N ILE A 240 3.52 -0.98 -6.84
CA ILE A 240 3.05 -0.01 -5.85
C ILE A 240 4.29 0.75 -5.35
N SER A 241 4.58 1.91 -5.95
CA SER A 241 5.73 2.70 -5.52
C SER A 241 5.63 3.09 -4.03
N PRO A 242 6.76 3.32 -3.34
CA PRO A 242 6.75 3.81 -1.95
C PRO A 242 5.83 5.03 -1.75
N PHE A 243 5.16 5.06 -0.61
CA PHE A 243 4.23 6.11 -0.15
C PHE A 243 2.92 6.25 -0.93
N VAL A 244 2.58 5.23 -1.72
CA VAL A 244 1.28 5.11 -2.41
C VAL A 244 0.25 4.40 -1.51
N VAL A 245 0.69 3.59 -0.54
CA VAL A 245 -0.23 2.89 0.38
C VAL A 245 -0.71 3.86 1.48
N PRO A 246 -1.98 3.78 1.92
CA PRO A 246 -2.51 4.61 3.00
C PRO A 246 -1.61 4.62 4.23
N ASP A 247 -1.32 5.83 4.71
CA ASP A 247 -0.53 6.13 5.92
C ASP A 247 0.92 5.60 5.92
N GLU A 248 1.44 5.15 4.77
CA GLU A 248 2.74 4.50 4.69
C GLU A 248 3.88 5.39 5.17
N ALA A 249 3.81 6.70 4.97
CA ALA A 249 4.80 7.66 5.46
C ALA A 249 4.90 7.68 6.99
N SER A 250 3.77 7.63 7.69
CA SER A 250 3.72 7.59 9.16
C SER A 250 4.25 6.25 9.69
N HIS A 251 3.94 5.16 9.00
CA HIS A 251 4.49 3.84 9.30
C HIS A 251 6.01 3.77 9.07
N PHE A 252 6.50 4.33 7.96
CA PHE A 252 7.93 4.42 7.66
C PHE A 252 8.68 5.23 8.72
N ALA A 253 8.16 6.40 9.11
CA ALA A 253 8.75 7.20 10.17
C ALA A 253 8.86 6.41 11.49
N THR A 254 7.81 5.65 11.85
CA THR A 254 7.81 4.79 13.04
C THR A 254 8.87 3.68 12.94
N CYS A 255 8.97 3.01 11.79
CA CYS A 255 10.00 1.98 11.57
C CYS A 255 11.43 2.58 11.62
N TYR A 256 11.61 3.79 11.10
CA TYR A 256 12.89 4.50 11.14
C TYR A 256 13.27 4.85 12.59
N ALA A 257 12.30 5.34 13.37
CA ALA A 257 12.49 5.64 14.79
C ALA A 257 12.95 4.40 15.57
N GLU A 258 12.26 3.27 15.39
CA GLU A 258 12.64 2.00 16.03
C GLU A 258 14.01 1.49 15.55
N SER A 259 14.36 1.71 14.28
CA SER A 259 15.72 1.45 13.79
C SER A 259 16.75 2.34 14.48
N SER A 260 16.47 3.63 14.70
CA SER A 260 17.37 4.53 15.42
C SER A 260 17.57 4.10 16.87
N VAL A 261 16.51 3.63 17.55
CA VAL A 261 16.62 3.01 18.88
C VAL A 261 17.55 1.79 18.83
N LEU A 262 17.34 0.87 17.88
CA LEU A 262 18.16 -0.33 17.73
C LEU A 262 19.64 0.00 17.45
N MET A 263 19.91 1.09 16.74
CA MET A 263 21.26 1.54 16.40
C MET A 263 21.89 2.48 17.45
N GLY A 264 21.19 2.79 18.55
CA GLY A 264 21.69 3.72 19.57
C GLY A 264 21.85 5.15 19.07
N LYS A 265 21.02 5.57 18.11
CA LYS A 265 21.01 6.90 17.51
C LYS A 265 19.91 7.77 18.10
N GLU A 266 20.07 9.09 17.94
CA GLU A 266 19.03 10.07 18.21
C GLU A 266 17.75 9.73 17.43
N VAL A 267 16.60 9.77 18.10
CA VAL A 267 15.34 9.25 17.55
C VAL A 267 14.45 10.37 17.02
N CYS A 268 14.11 11.33 17.87
CA CYS A 268 13.24 12.46 17.54
C CYS A 268 13.92 13.78 17.87
N ASP A 269 13.56 14.82 17.14
CA ASP A 269 13.91 16.20 17.48
C ASP A 269 13.16 16.63 18.74
N GLU A 270 13.87 17.23 19.70
CA GLU A 270 13.30 17.62 20.99
C GLU A 270 12.23 18.71 20.86
N ASN A 271 12.31 19.57 19.84
CA ASN A 271 11.39 20.69 19.66
C ASN A 271 10.13 20.28 18.90
N THR A 272 10.25 19.43 17.88
CA THR A 272 9.12 19.06 17.01
C THR A 272 8.51 17.70 17.35
N GLY A 273 9.25 16.81 18.01
CA GLY A 273 8.85 15.42 18.23
C GLY A 273 8.88 14.56 16.95
N GLU A 274 9.35 15.09 15.84
CA GLU A 274 9.45 14.39 14.56
C GLU A 274 10.70 13.52 14.52
N VAL A 275 10.62 12.39 13.81
CA VAL A 275 11.73 11.45 13.69
C VAL A 275 12.87 12.08 12.90
N ILE A 276 14.07 12.00 13.49
CA ILE A 276 15.32 12.42 12.88
C ILE A 276 15.81 11.31 11.95
N ALA A 277 15.89 11.62 10.66
CA ALA A 277 16.39 10.71 9.65
C ALA A 277 17.73 11.20 9.07
N ASP A 278 18.79 10.49 9.40
CA ASP A 278 20.16 10.63 8.86
C ASP A 278 20.32 9.86 7.54
N ILE A 279 19.43 10.16 6.59
CA ILE A 279 19.45 9.64 5.23
C ILE A 279 19.54 10.81 4.26
N ASP A 280 20.16 10.55 3.12
CA ASP A 280 20.16 11.41 1.95
C ASP A 280 18.73 11.50 1.39
N ALA A 281 17.92 12.30 2.07
CA ALA A 281 16.48 12.33 1.92
C ALA A 281 16.06 13.44 0.95
N ALA A 282 15.03 13.12 0.17
CA ALA A 282 14.33 14.08 -0.66
C ALA A 282 12.91 14.30 -0.09
N ASP A 283 12.30 15.43 -0.46
CA ASP A 283 10.96 15.87 -0.01
C ASP A 283 9.82 14.87 -0.27
N TYR A 284 10.04 13.81 -1.05
CA TYR A 284 9.03 12.77 -1.21
C TYR A 284 8.90 11.84 -0.01
N LEU A 285 9.91 11.73 0.86
CA LEU A 285 9.85 10.85 2.04
C LEU A 285 8.86 11.33 3.12
N ILE A 286 8.41 12.59 3.01
CA ILE A 286 7.56 13.26 3.98
C ILE A 286 6.14 13.51 3.46
N ARG A 287 5.86 13.13 2.21
CA ARG A 287 4.58 13.34 1.54
C ARG A 287 4.03 12.02 1.02
N GLU A 288 2.72 11.98 0.80
CA GLU A 288 2.07 10.89 0.08
C GLU A 288 2.34 11.04 -1.41
N GLU A 289 2.52 9.91 -2.09
CA GLU A 289 2.78 9.90 -3.52
C GLU A 289 1.61 9.30 -4.31
N ILE A 290 1.32 9.94 -5.44
CA ILE A 290 0.49 9.34 -6.49
C ILE A 290 1.44 8.63 -7.46
N PRO A 291 1.19 7.35 -7.78
CA PRO A 291 2.04 6.63 -8.71
C PRO A 291 1.89 7.21 -10.12
N THR A 292 3.03 7.58 -10.72
CA THR A 292 3.14 8.12 -12.09
C THR A 292 4.39 7.56 -12.77
N LYS A 293 4.55 7.78 -14.07
CA LYS A 293 5.81 7.44 -14.77
C LYS A 293 7.04 8.07 -14.11
N ASN A 294 6.91 9.28 -13.56
CA ASN A 294 7.99 10.00 -12.90
C ASN A 294 8.42 9.33 -11.58
N THR A 295 7.47 8.78 -10.81
CA THR A 295 7.79 8.04 -9.58
C THR A 295 8.48 6.72 -9.92
N TYR A 296 8.03 5.99 -10.94
CA TYR A 296 8.72 4.79 -11.44
C TYR A 296 10.18 5.08 -11.84
N VAL A 297 10.42 6.15 -12.60
CA VAL A 297 11.78 6.56 -12.99
C VAL A 297 12.63 6.90 -11.76
N ARG A 298 12.07 7.62 -10.78
CA ARG A 298 12.78 7.97 -9.55
C ARG A 298 13.23 6.73 -8.79
N TYR A 299 12.28 5.84 -8.46
CA TYR A 299 12.60 4.68 -7.63
C TYR A 299 13.52 3.69 -8.33
N ILE A 300 13.37 3.45 -9.64
CA ILE A 300 14.29 2.55 -10.35
C ILE A 300 15.70 3.14 -10.44
N LYS A 301 15.86 4.46 -10.65
CA LYS A 301 17.16 5.13 -10.60
C LYS A 301 17.79 5.04 -9.21
N GLY A 302 17.00 5.30 -8.17
CA GLY A 302 17.44 5.23 -6.77
C GLY A 302 17.90 3.84 -6.38
N VAL A 303 17.14 2.79 -6.71
CA VAL A 303 17.55 1.38 -6.47
C VAL A 303 18.86 1.05 -7.17
N CYS A 304 19.10 1.59 -8.37
CA CYS A 304 20.37 1.47 -9.09
C CYS A 304 21.51 2.36 -8.56
N GLY A 305 21.34 3.05 -7.44
CA GLY A 305 22.37 3.89 -6.83
C GLY A 305 22.46 5.32 -7.40
N LYS A 306 21.54 5.73 -8.28
CA LYS A 306 21.55 7.06 -8.92
C LYS A 306 20.62 8.02 -8.18
N THR A 307 21.18 8.76 -7.23
CA THR A 307 20.45 9.72 -6.39
C THR A 307 20.64 11.15 -6.89
N GLU A 308 19.91 11.51 -7.95
CA GLU A 308 20.03 12.85 -8.57
C GLU A 308 19.29 13.95 -7.78
N ASN A 309 18.51 13.59 -6.74
CA ASN A 309 17.50 14.44 -6.09
C ASN A 309 17.66 14.63 -4.56
N VAL A 310 18.85 14.38 -3.99
CA VAL A 310 19.10 14.48 -2.54
C VAL A 310 19.26 15.93 -2.10
N ILE A 311 18.38 16.40 -1.22
CA ILE A 311 18.33 17.81 -0.82
C ILE A 311 18.98 18.02 0.56
N ALA A 312 18.87 17.02 1.45
CA ALA A 312 19.40 17.12 2.80
C ALA A 312 20.05 15.81 3.26
N LYS A 313 21.06 15.95 4.13
CA LYS A 313 21.71 14.82 4.83
C LYS A 313 21.01 14.43 6.14
N LYS A 314 20.23 15.35 6.72
CA LYS A 314 19.40 15.14 7.93
C LYS A 314 18.01 15.73 7.63
N THR A 315 16.98 14.93 7.76
CA THR A 315 15.59 15.31 7.47
C THR A 315 14.69 14.93 8.63
N LEU A 316 13.74 15.79 8.96
CA LEU A 316 12.66 15.49 9.90
C LEU A 316 11.52 14.82 9.13
N LEU A 317 11.09 13.64 9.60
CA LEU A 317 10.03 12.87 8.95
C LEU A 317 8.65 13.28 9.49
N ARG A 318 8.02 12.39 10.27
CA ARG A 318 6.75 12.60 10.96
C ARG A 318 6.91 12.18 12.41
N THR A 319 6.01 12.63 13.27
CA THR A 319 5.88 12.07 14.62
C THR A 319 5.54 10.57 14.51
N PRO A 320 6.24 9.69 15.24
CA PRO A 320 5.97 8.26 15.17
C PRO A 320 4.59 7.95 15.77
N LEU A 321 3.89 6.95 15.22
CA LEU A 321 2.53 6.59 15.65
C LEU A 321 2.51 6.01 17.07
N SER A 322 3.30 4.96 17.28
CA SER A 322 3.50 4.33 18.59
C SER A 322 4.80 3.53 18.54
N MET A 323 5.67 3.76 19.53
CA MET A 323 6.95 3.08 19.66
C MET A 323 6.75 1.68 20.28
N LYS A 324 7.59 0.72 19.87
CA LYS A 324 7.61 -0.69 20.34
C LYS A 324 6.48 -1.53 19.73
N ASN A 325 6.05 -1.22 18.52
CA ASN A 325 5.06 -2.02 17.83
C ASN A 325 5.75 -3.18 17.10
N ILE A 326 5.54 -4.39 17.61
CA ILE A 326 6.14 -5.61 17.05
C ILE A 326 5.76 -5.87 15.58
N GLY A 327 4.68 -5.25 15.10
CA GLY A 327 4.21 -5.34 13.73
C GLY A 327 5.18 -4.77 12.69
N TYR A 328 6.19 -4.00 13.12
CA TYR A 328 7.21 -3.43 12.24
C TYR A 328 8.55 -4.13 12.30
N ILE A 329 8.73 -5.15 13.15
CA ILE A 329 10.04 -5.81 13.36
C ILE A 329 10.74 -6.18 12.04
N PRO A 330 10.09 -6.83 11.06
CA PRO A 330 10.74 -7.15 9.80
C PRO A 330 11.26 -5.91 9.06
N GLN A 331 10.43 -4.87 8.95
CA GLN A 331 10.77 -3.62 8.29
C GLN A 331 11.91 -2.90 9.01
N VAL A 332 11.89 -2.85 10.35
CA VAL A 332 12.94 -2.25 11.19
C VAL A 332 14.28 -2.95 10.98
N ILE A 333 14.30 -4.28 10.91
CA ILE A 333 15.51 -5.04 10.60
C ILE A 333 16.00 -4.69 9.19
N GLY A 334 15.12 -4.65 8.20
CA GLY A 334 15.47 -4.28 6.83
C GLY A 334 16.06 -2.88 6.72
N ILE A 335 15.45 -1.88 7.37
CA ILE A 335 16.00 -0.51 7.44
C ILE A 335 17.38 -0.52 8.12
N SER A 336 17.53 -1.22 9.24
CA SER A 336 18.78 -1.23 10.00
C SER A 336 19.92 -1.87 9.20
N VAL A 337 19.64 -2.96 8.46
CA VAL A 337 20.58 -3.57 7.52
C VAL A 337 20.99 -2.57 6.44
N ALA A 338 20.02 -1.88 5.82
CA ALA A 338 20.31 -0.87 4.80
C ALA A 338 21.19 0.27 5.33
N ARG A 339 20.94 0.74 6.56
CA ARG A 339 21.73 1.78 7.22
C ARG A 339 23.16 1.34 7.52
N VAL A 340 23.35 0.09 7.98
CA VAL A 340 24.69 -0.50 8.22
C VAL A 340 25.51 -0.57 6.93
N PHE A 341 24.87 -0.89 5.81
CA PHE A 341 25.53 -0.93 4.50
C PHE A 341 25.58 0.42 3.76
N HIS A 342 25.19 1.52 4.42
CA HIS A 342 25.16 2.87 3.83
C HIS A 342 24.39 2.93 2.49
N MET A 343 23.30 2.18 2.39
CA MET A 343 22.40 2.23 1.25
C MET A 343 21.71 3.59 1.15
N ASN A 344 21.36 4.01 -0.07
CA ASN A 344 20.61 5.26 -0.26
C ASN A 344 19.14 5.14 0.18
N SER A 345 18.43 6.27 0.18
CA SER A 345 17.04 6.37 0.64
C SER A 345 16.09 5.39 -0.06
N GLU A 346 16.16 5.27 -1.39
CA GLU A 346 15.31 4.34 -2.13
C GLU A 346 15.65 2.87 -1.81
N GLN A 347 16.93 2.51 -1.79
CA GLN A 347 17.38 1.15 -1.43
C GLN A 347 16.95 0.77 -0.01
N LEU A 348 17.05 1.71 0.93
CA LEU A 348 16.58 1.54 2.31
C LEU A 348 15.08 1.27 2.37
N LEU A 349 14.27 2.03 1.61
CA LEU A 349 12.82 1.81 1.51
C LEU A 349 12.50 0.40 1.04
N TYR A 350 13.13 -0.04 -0.06
CA TYR A 350 12.94 -1.38 -0.60
C TYR A 350 13.47 -2.49 0.32
N MET A 351 14.51 -2.23 1.11
CA MET A 351 15.03 -3.22 2.06
C MET A 351 14.04 -3.52 3.18
N GLY A 352 13.38 -2.49 3.74
CA GLY A 352 12.32 -2.71 4.73
C GLY A 352 11.15 -3.53 4.16
N ARG A 353 10.68 -3.19 2.95
CA ARG A 353 9.62 -3.94 2.25
C ARG A 353 10.03 -5.38 1.92
N LEU A 354 11.29 -5.61 1.52
CA LEU A 354 11.81 -6.95 1.25
C LEU A 354 11.83 -7.82 2.50
N PHE A 355 12.26 -7.29 3.64
CA PHE A 355 12.24 -8.04 4.89
C PHE A 355 10.83 -8.35 5.38
N ALA A 356 9.87 -7.44 5.18
CA ALA A 356 8.45 -7.72 5.42
C ALA A 356 7.94 -8.89 4.56
N LEU A 357 8.29 -8.91 3.26
CA LEU A 357 7.94 -10.01 2.36
C LEU A 357 8.60 -11.34 2.78
N ILE A 358 9.87 -11.33 3.18
CA ILE A 358 10.59 -12.52 3.66
C ILE A 358 9.92 -13.08 4.93
N TRP A 359 9.58 -12.21 5.88
CA TRP A 359 8.85 -12.60 7.08
C TRP A 359 7.49 -13.22 6.74
N TYR A 360 6.73 -12.57 5.85
CA TYR A 360 5.42 -13.06 5.41
C TYR A 360 5.53 -14.44 4.74
N CYS A 361 6.52 -14.62 3.87
CA CYS A 361 6.83 -15.92 3.26
C CYS A 361 7.16 -16.97 4.33
N PHE A 362 8.02 -16.64 5.29
CA PHE A 362 8.41 -17.55 6.36
C PHE A 362 7.20 -18.03 7.19
N ILE A 363 6.33 -17.13 7.62
CA ILE A 363 5.18 -17.49 8.46
C ILE A 363 4.10 -18.24 7.65
N MET A 364 3.86 -17.84 6.40
CA MET A 364 2.91 -18.51 5.51
C MET A 364 3.37 -19.90 5.08
N TYR A 365 4.68 -20.14 4.95
CA TYR A 365 5.21 -21.48 4.74
C TYR A 365 4.70 -22.44 5.83
N TRP A 366 4.78 -22.03 7.10
CA TRP A 366 4.30 -22.84 8.21
C TRP A 366 2.78 -22.92 8.26
N ALA A 367 2.07 -21.81 8.01
CA ALA A 367 0.60 -21.81 7.98
C ALA A 367 0.05 -22.81 6.94
N ILE A 368 0.57 -22.78 5.71
CA ILE A 368 0.14 -23.67 4.62
C ILE A 368 0.61 -25.11 4.85
N LYS A 369 1.78 -25.30 5.45
CA LYS A 369 2.28 -26.65 5.79
C LYS A 369 1.39 -27.33 6.82
N LEU A 370 0.92 -26.58 7.82
CA LEU A 370 0.21 -27.10 9.00
C LEU A 370 -1.30 -27.17 8.81
N ILE A 371 -1.91 -26.26 8.05
CA ILE A 371 -3.37 -26.31 7.84
C ILE A 371 -3.75 -27.64 7.18
N PRO A 372 -4.74 -28.40 7.70
CA PRO A 372 -4.97 -29.79 7.27
C PRO A 372 -5.39 -29.92 5.78
N GLU A 373 -6.60 -29.48 5.45
CA GLU A 373 -7.23 -29.71 4.13
C GLU A 373 -7.34 -28.42 3.30
N TRP A 374 -7.45 -27.25 3.94
CA TRP A 374 -7.77 -25.97 3.28
C TRP A 374 -6.56 -25.17 2.78
N LYS A 375 -5.49 -25.87 2.40
CA LYS A 375 -4.22 -25.25 2.00
C LYS A 375 -4.38 -24.30 0.82
N MET A 376 -5.16 -24.69 -0.19
CA MET A 376 -5.40 -23.86 -1.39
C MET A 376 -6.21 -22.59 -1.08
N ILE A 377 -7.20 -22.66 -0.19
CA ILE A 377 -7.94 -21.46 0.24
C ILE A 377 -6.97 -20.46 0.86
N LEU A 378 -6.12 -20.92 1.78
CA LEU A 378 -5.13 -20.06 2.43
C LEU A 378 -4.07 -19.55 1.44
N TRP A 379 -3.70 -20.38 0.46
CA TRP A 379 -2.76 -20.03 -0.61
C TRP A 379 -3.28 -18.88 -1.48
N ILE A 380 -4.54 -18.93 -1.92
CA ILE A 380 -5.16 -17.90 -2.75
C ILE A 380 -5.35 -16.61 -1.96
N ILE A 381 -5.91 -16.68 -0.75
CA ILE A 381 -6.09 -15.50 0.11
C ILE A 381 -4.74 -14.85 0.41
N GLY A 382 -3.72 -15.65 0.71
CA GLY A 382 -2.37 -15.15 0.98
C GLY A 382 -1.67 -14.49 -0.21
N LEU A 383 -2.22 -14.66 -1.41
CA LEU A 383 -1.71 -14.11 -2.66
C LEU A 383 -2.74 -13.24 -3.37
N CYS A 384 -3.79 -12.75 -2.71
CA CYS A 384 -4.68 -11.74 -3.31
C CYS A 384 -3.91 -10.43 -3.59
N PRO A 385 -4.26 -9.64 -4.63
CA PRO A 385 -3.61 -8.36 -4.89
C PRO A 385 -3.60 -7.43 -3.67
N MET A 386 -4.71 -7.36 -2.93
CA MET A 386 -4.78 -6.56 -1.70
C MET A 386 -3.81 -7.07 -0.62
N THR A 387 -3.71 -8.39 -0.44
CA THR A 387 -2.77 -9.01 0.52
C THR A 387 -1.33 -8.69 0.16
N LEU A 388 -0.95 -8.84 -1.11
CA LEU A 388 0.41 -8.53 -1.56
C LEU A 388 0.73 -7.04 -1.37
N GLN A 389 -0.18 -6.12 -1.72
CA GLN A 389 0.01 -4.69 -1.44
C GLN A 389 0.28 -4.43 0.05
N GLN A 390 -0.52 -5.03 0.94
CA GLN A 390 -0.31 -4.82 2.37
C GLN A 390 1.07 -5.37 2.78
N VAL A 391 1.41 -6.60 2.39
CA VAL A 391 2.68 -7.25 2.75
C VAL A 391 3.91 -6.47 2.27
N VAL A 392 3.85 -5.86 1.09
CA VAL A 392 4.99 -5.17 0.46
C VAL A 392 4.99 -3.66 0.71
N SER A 393 4.47 -3.23 1.86
CA SER A 393 4.44 -1.84 2.31
C SER A 393 4.99 -1.69 3.75
N TYR A 394 5.12 -0.46 4.23
CA TYR A 394 5.55 -0.21 5.62
C TYR A 394 4.46 -0.45 6.68
N ASN A 395 3.25 -0.85 6.29
CA ASN A 395 2.21 -1.16 7.26
C ASN A 395 2.59 -2.35 8.17
N TYR A 396 1.92 -2.47 9.31
CA TYR A 396 2.06 -3.63 10.21
C TYR A 396 1.31 -4.88 9.72
N ASP A 397 0.54 -4.77 8.62
CA ASP A 397 -0.31 -5.85 8.12
C ASP A 397 0.50 -7.03 7.57
N SER A 398 1.74 -6.80 7.14
CA SER A 398 2.68 -7.88 6.76
C SER A 398 2.88 -8.90 7.89
N VAL A 399 2.98 -8.44 9.13
CA VAL A 399 3.05 -9.30 10.32
C VAL A 399 1.68 -9.79 10.71
N LEU A 400 0.69 -8.90 10.80
CA LEU A 400 -0.66 -9.21 11.30
C LEU A 400 -1.38 -10.28 10.47
N LEU A 401 -1.37 -10.16 9.13
CA LEU A 401 -1.96 -11.16 8.24
C LEU A 401 -1.27 -12.51 8.39
N GLY A 402 0.07 -12.51 8.42
CA GLY A 402 0.87 -13.72 8.59
C GLY A 402 0.56 -14.47 9.90
N ILE A 403 0.53 -13.77 11.04
CA ILE A 403 0.29 -14.40 12.34
C ILE A 403 -1.18 -14.84 12.51
N THR A 404 -2.16 -14.11 11.96
CA THR A 404 -3.58 -14.49 12.02
C THR A 404 -3.85 -15.74 11.18
N PHE A 405 -3.33 -15.79 9.96
CA PHE A 405 -3.39 -16.98 9.10
C PHE A 405 -2.69 -18.19 9.71
N PHE A 406 -1.51 -17.97 10.31
CA PHE A 406 -0.79 -19.02 11.03
C PHE A 406 -1.55 -19.51 12.26
N LEU A 407 -2.13 -18.62 13.08
CA LEU A 407 -2.92 -18.98 14.26
C LEU A 407 -4.10 -19.87 13.87
N VAL A 408 -4.87 -19.47 12.85
CA VAL A 408 -5.99 -20.27 12.33
C VAL A 408 -5.49 -21.64 11.87
N ALA A 409 -4.47 -21.68 11.01
CA ALA A 409 -3.89 -22.92 10.52
C ALA A 409 -3.41 -23.84 11.65
N TYR A 410 -2.75 -23.28 12.66
CA TYR A 410 -2.20 -24.02 13.79
C TYR A 410 -3.29 -24.58 14.70
N ILE A 411 -4.31 -23.80 15.02
CA ILE A 411 -5.45 -24.29 15.81
C ILE A 411 -6.16 -25.44 15.08
N LEU A 412 -6.34 -25.33 13.76
CA LEU A 412 -6.94 -26.40 12.96
C LEU A 412 -6.08 -27.66 12.94
N PHE A 413 -4.76 -27.52 12.82
CA PHE A 413 -3.79 -28.62 12.97
C PHE A 413 -3.92 -29.30 14.33
N LEU A 414 -4.00 -28.55 15.42
CA LEU A 414 -4.18 -29.09 16.77
C LEU A 414 -5.51 -29.82 16.92
N LYS A 415 -6.57 -29.31 16.29
CA LYS A 415 -7.90 -29.92 16.32
C LYS A 415 -7.95 -31.24 15.56
N PHE A 416 -7.35 -31.32 14.38
CA PHE A 416 -7.61 -32.44 13.46
C PHE A 416 -6.45 -33.43 13.31
N ASP A 417 -5.21 -32.95 13.31
CA ASP A 417 -4.06 -33.78 12.94
C ASP A 417 -3.20 -34.18 14.16
N LYS A 418 -3.19 -33.37 15.23
CA LYS A 418 -2.35 -33.63 16.41
C LYS A 418 -3.08 -34.45 17.48
N ASP A 419 -2.42 -35.43 18.08
CA ASP A 419 -3.04 -36.26 19.13
C ASP A 419 -3.25 -35.55 20.47
N LYS A 420 -2.18 -34.94 21.02
CA LYS A 420 -2.19 -34.26 22.32
C LYS A 420 -1.57 -32.87 22.28
N ILE A 421 -2.08 -31.99 23.13
CA ILE A 421 -1.56 -30.63 23.31
C ILE A 421 -0.35 -30.66 24.27
N THR A 422 0.74 -30.09 23.81
CA THR A 422 2.02 -29.99 24.52
C THR A 422 2.28 -28.54 24.98
N LYS A 423 3.23 -28.35 25.91
CA LYS A 423 3.65 -27.01 26.35
C LYS A 423 4.12 -26.12 25.18
N ARG A 424 4.75 -26.71 24.17
CA ARG A 424 5.19 -26.00 22.95
C ARG A 424 4.01 -25.39 22.19
N ASP A 425 2.87 -26.09 22.12
CA ASP A 425 1.68 -25.57 21.43
C ASP A 425 1.08 -24.38 22.17
N ILE A 426 1.08 -24.43 23.50
CA ILE A 426 0.59 -23.33 24.34
C ILE A 426 1.46 -22.10 24.14
N ILE A 427 2.78 -22.27 24.08
CA ILE A 427 3.73 -21.18 23.81
C ILE A 427 3.48 -20.59 22.41
N ILE A 428 3.33 -21.44 21.38
CA ILE A 428 3.11 -20.98 19.99
C ILE A 428 1.79 -20.20 19.88
N ILE A 429 0.71 -20.69 20.48
CA ILE A 429 -0.57 -19.96 20.54
C ILE A 429 -0.37 -18.66 21.33
N GLY A 430 0.23 -18.72 22.52
CA GLY A 430 0.47 -17.56 23.38
C GLY A 430 1.23 -16.43 22.66
N ILE A 431 2.33 -16.75 21.96
CA ILE A 431 3.09 -15.78 21.17
C ILE A 431 2.23 -15.18 20.05
N SER A 432 1.45 -16.00 19.35
CA SER A 432 0.57 -15.53 18.29
C SER A 432 -0.53 -14.61 18.82
N VAL A 433 -1.14 -14.97 19.95
CA VAL A 433 -2.19 -14.17 20.62
C VAL A 433 -1.62 -12.86 21.13
N PHE A 434 -0.46 -12.90 21.79
CA PHE A 434 0.25 -11.70 22.23
C PHE A 434 0.50 -10.78 21.04
N GLY A 435 1.01 -11.33 19.93
CA GLY A 435 1.32 -10.51 18.77
C GLY A 435 0.10 -9.89 18.11
N ILE A 436 -1.02 -10.62 17.99
CA ILE A 436 -2.28 -10.08 17.50
C ILE A 436 -2.81 -8.99 18.44
N ALA A 437 -2.79 -9.23 19.76
CA ALA A 437 -3.23 -8.26 20.77
C ALA A 437 -2.45 -6.94 20.68
N SER A 438 -1.13 -7.03 20.56
CA SER A 438 -0.21 -5.90 20.54
C SER A 438 -0.28 -5.09 19.24
N ILE A 439 -0.65 -5.71 18.12
CA ILE A 439 -0.81 -5.00 16.84
C ILE A 439 -2.23 -4.48 16.67
N LYS A 440 -3.24 -5.37 16.73
CA LYS A 440 -4.65 -5.02 16.51
C LYS A 440 -5.59 -6.03 17.19
N PHE A 441 -6.01 -5.70 18.41
CA PHE A 441 -6.78 -6.59 19.28
C PHE A 441 -8.17 -6.98 18.75
N VAL A 442 -8.72 -6.26 17.76
CA VAL A 442 -10.02 -6.60 17.12
C VAL A 442 -10.06 -8.01 16.53
N TYR A 443 -8.89 -8.63 16.28
CA TYR A 443 -8.75 -9.99 15.76
C TYR A 443 -8.57 -11.08 16.83
N LEU A 444 -8.47 -10.72 18.12
CA LEU A 444 -8.41 -11.70 19.23
C LEU A 444 -9.56 -12.71 19.29
N PRO A 445 -10.79 -12.40 18.84
CA PRO A 445 -11.83 -13.40 18.69
C PRO A 445 -11.44 -14.68 17.93
N LEU A 446 -10.45 -14.62 17.02
CA LEU A 446 -9.93 -15.79 16.32
C LEU A 446 -9.41 -16.88 17.26
N VAL A 447 -8.95 -16.51 18.45
CA VAL A 447 -8.53 -17.46 19.50
C VAL A 447 -9.69 -18.35 19.94
N GLY A 448 -10.93 -17.88 19.82
CA GLY A 448 -12.14 -18.65 20.10
C GLY A 448 -12.27 -19.93 19.26
N ILE A 449 -11.55 -20.05 18.14
CA ILE A 449 -11.48 -21.30 17.36
C ILE A 449 -10.83 -22.41 18.20
N ALA A 450 -9.91 -22.08 19.11
CA ALA A 450 -9.24 -23.06 19.97
C ALA A 450 -10.20 -23.78 20.92
N LEU A 451 -11.38 -23.19 21.21
CA LEU A 451 -12.43 -23.85 21.99
C LEU A 451 -12.98 -25.09 21.31
N LEU A 452 -12.82 -25.20 19.98
CA LEU A 452 -13.21 -26.37 19.19
C LEU A 452 -12.25 -27.56 19.34
N ILE A 453 -11.09 -27.38 19.99
CA ILE A 453 -10.16 -28.48 20.25
C ILE A 453 -10.78 -29.41 21.33
N PRO A 454 -10.86 -30.73 21.10
CA PRO A 454 -11.45 -31.68 22.05
C PRO A 454 -10.73 -31.68 23.41
N LYS A 455 -11.48 -31.82 24.51
CA LYS A 455 -10.92 -31.80 25.89
C LYS A 455 -9.96 -32.97 26.14
N GLU A 456 -10.13 -34.06 25.42
CA GLU A 456 -9.33 -35.28 25.46
C GLU A 456 -7.87 -34.98 25.09
N LYS A 457 -7.64 -34.00 24.21
CA LYS A 457 -6.30 -33.57 23.82
C LYS A 457 -5.56 -32.75 24.88
N PHE A 458 -6.28 -32.25 25.90
CA PHE A 458 -5.74 -31.46 27.01
C PHE A 458 -5.62 -32.25 28.32
N ASP A 459 -5.85 -33.56 28.31
CA ASP A 459 -5.97 -34.38 29.53
C ASP A 459 -7.13 -33.96 30.46
N GLY A 460 -8.22 -33.41 29.89
CA GLY A 460 -9.47 -33.13 30.61
C GLY A 460 -9.92 -31.66 30.62
N MET A 461 -11.15 -31.42 31.08
CA MET A 461 -11.79 -30.10 31.02
C MET A 461 -11.09 -29.06 31.89
N LYS A 462 -10.63 -29.43 33.10
CA LYS A 462 -9.93 -28.50 34.01
C LYS A 462 -8.70 -27.88 33.35
N LYS A 463 -7.86 -28.71 32.73
CA LYS A 463 -6.63 -28.27 32.06
C LYS A 463 -6.94 -27.45 30.80
N LYS A 464 -7.97 -27.81 30.03
CA LYS A 464 -8.47 -26.99 28.93
C LYS A 464 -8.89 -25.58 29.39
N CYS A 465 -9.66 -25.48 30.47
CA CYS A 465 -10.09 -24.19 31.02
C CYS A 465 -8.90 -23.36 31.53
N LEU A 466 -7.97 -23.97 32.27
CA LEU A 466 -6.76 -23.28 32.76
C LEU A 466 -5.90 -22.73 31.62
N ILE A 467 -5.67 -23.52 30.57
CA ILE A 467 -4.91 -23.09 29.39
C ILE A 467 -5.64 -21.98 28.64
N SER A 468 -6.97 -22.09 28.51
CA SER A 468 -7.77 -21.04 27.86
C SER A 468 -7.70 -19.72 28.65
N ALA A 469 -7.81 -19.79 29.98
CA ALA A 469 -7.65 -18.63 30.86
C ALA A 469 -6.26 -18.01 30.73
N LEU A 470 -5.20 -18.82 30.72
CA LEU A 470 -3.82 -18.35 30.49
C LEU A 470 -3.69 -17.62 29.15
N ILE A 471 -4.24 -18.16 28.06
CA ILE A 471 -4.20 -17.52 26.74
C ILE A 471 -4.96 -16.18 26.76
N CYS A 472 -6.11 -16.11 27.44
CA CYS A 472 -6.83 -14.86 27.62
C CYS A 472 -6.00 -13.83 28.40
N VAL A 473 -5.32 -14.23 29.47
CA VAL A 473 -4.41 -13.36 30.25
C VAL A 473 -3.27 -12.85 29.38
N ILE A 474 -2.69 -13.69 28.52
CA ILE A 474 -1.66 -13.28 27.56
C ILE A 474 -2.21 -12.24 26.58
N GLY A 475 -3.42 -12.44 26.05
CA GLY A 475 -4.09 -11.48 25.18
C GLY A 475 -4.33 -10.14 25.87
N VAL A 476 -4.89 -10.14 27.08
CA VAL A 476 -5.10 -8.92 27.89
C VAL A 476 -3.77 -8.24 28.20
N GLY A 477 -2.74 -9.00 28.58
CA GLY A 477 -1.40 -8.48 28.82
C GLY A 477 -0.81 -7.80 27.58
N GLY A 478 -1.01 -8.38 26.40
CA GLY A 478 -0.60 -7.77 25.12
C GLY A 478 -1.27 -6.44 24.86
N ILE A 479 -2.59 -6.33 25.11
CA ILE A 479 -3.34 -5.07 24.99
C ILE A 479 -2.84 -4.03 25.98
N LEU A 480 -2.67 -4.43 27.25
CA LEU A 480 -2.24 -3.52 28.31
C LEU A 480 -0.85 -2.98 28.01
N ILE A 481 0.12 -3.82 27.62
CA ILE A 481 1.49 -3.38 27.35
C ILE A 481 1.55 -2.31 26.24
N THR A 482 0.75 -2.45 25.18
CA THR A 482 0.80 -1.52 24.04
C THR A 482 -0.07 -0.29 24.21
N ASN A 483 -1.15 -0.38 24.98
CA ASN A 483 -2.09 0.73 25.18
C ASN A 483 -1.98 1.39 26.55
N LEU A 484 -1.07 0.96 27.44
CA LEU A 484 -0.95 1.51 28.79
C LEU A 484 -0.75 3.02 28.75
N ALA A 485 0.14 3.51 27.87
CA ALA A 485 0.45 4.92 27.72
C ALA A 485 -0.75 5.73 27.22
N THR A 486 -1.49 5.20 26.23
CA THR A 486 -2.70 5.84 25.68
C THR A 486 -3.85 5.83 26.69
N MET A 487 -4.01 4.73 27.43
CA MET A 487 -5.00 4.59 28.50
C MET A 487 -4.68 5.52 29.67
N THR A 488 -3.41 5.63 30.08
CA THR A 488 -3.01 6.60 31.11
C THR A 488 -3.23 8.03 30.62
N HIS A 489 -2.91 8.34 29.36
CA HIS A 489 -3.14 9.66 28.80
C HIS A 489 -4.64 10.01 28.80
N ILE A 490 -5.52 9.12 28.32
CA ILE A 490 -6.97 9.30 28.34
C ILE A 490 -7.51 9.41 29.78
N VAL A 491 -7.00 8.63 30.73
CA VAL A 491 -7.42 8.73 32.14
C VAL A 491 -6.93 10.02 32.80
N THR A 492 -5.74 10.51 32.43
CA THR A 492 -5.17 11.76 32.98
C THR A 492 -5.67 13.03 32.30
N THR A 493 -6.19 12.94 31.06
CA THR A 493 -6.63 14.10 30.25
C THR A 493 -8.12 14.06 29.84
N GLY A 494 -8.84 12.96 30.07
CA GLY A 494 -10.11 12.63 29.40
C GLY A 494 -11.34 12.45 30.28
N ALA A 495 -11.47 13.25 31.35
CA ALA A 495 -12.79 13.65 31.83
C ALA A 495 -13.42 14.73 30.92
N ASP A 496 -12.63 15.43 30.08
CA ASP A 496 -13.08 16.61 29.32
C ASP A 496 -12.74 16.62 27.82
N SER A 497 -12.16 15.57 27.25
CA SER A 497 -11.73 15.54 25.84
C SER A 497 -12.66 14.68 24.97
N GLY A 498 -13.86 15.19 24.71
CA GLY A 498 -14.46 15.06 23.38
C GLY A 498 -13.63 15.88 22.40
N THR A 499 -12.41 15.43 22.10
CA THR A 499 -11.45 16.24 21.34
C THR A 499 -11.90 16.38 19.90
N THR A 500 -12.30 17.62 19.61
CA THR A 500 -12.28 18.28 18.30
C THR A 500 -10.92 18.05 17.64
N ALA A 501 -10.84 17.04 16.77
CA ALA A 501 -9.75 16.93 15.83
C ALA A 501 -9.90 18.05 14.78
N ILE A 502 -9.10 19.10 14.94
CA ILE A 502 -8.68 20.06 13.90
C ILE A 502 -9.86 20.70 13.12
N GLY A 503 -10.36 21.83 13.64
CA GLY A 503 -11.00 22.87 12.83
C GLY A 503 -12.43 22.63 12.33
N ASN A 504 -13.03 21.46 12.55
CA ASN A 504 -14.43 21.19 12.16
C ASN A 504 -15.32 20.97 13.39
N GLU A 505 -16.46 21.67 13.45
CA GLU A 505 -17.51 21.59 14.48
C GLU A 505 -18.26 20.23 14.52
N LEU A 506 -17.64 19.15 14.05
CA LEU A 506 -18.28 17.84 13.90
C LEU A 506 -18.18 17.01 15.17
N THR A 507 -19.33 16.59 15.70
CA THR A 507 -19.40 15.66 16.82
C THR A 507 -19.22 14.22 16.34
N TYR A 508 -18.30 13.47 16.95
CA TYR A 508 -18.03 12.07 16.62
C TYR A 508 -18.88 11.08 17.43
N PHE A 509 -19.12 9.89 16.88
CA PHE A 509 -19.77 8.83 17.65
C PHE A 509 -18.89 8.39 18.82
N SER A 510 -19.51 8.10 19.97
CA SER A 510 -18.81 7.61 21.16
C SER A 510 -19.54 6.42 21.76
N MET A 511 -18.97 5.81 22.81
CA MET A 511 -19.64 4.74 23.55
C MET A 511 -21.01 5.18 24.10
N ALA A 512 -21.15 6.46 24.46
CA ALA A 512 -22.40 7.02 24.96
C ALA A 512 -23.50 7.04 23.88
N SER A 513 -23.13 7.13 22.59
CA SER A 513 -24.08 7.11 21.47
C SER A 513 -24.90 5.82 21.40
N PHE A 514 -24.38 4.69 21.89
CA PHE A 514 -25.10 3.42 21.94
C PHE A 514 -26.26 3.42 22.94
N ILE A 515 -26.16 4.26 23.98
CA ILE A 515 -27.20 4.40 25.01
C ILE A 515 -28.17 5.51 24.62
N HIS A 516 -27.64 6.67 24.20
CA HIS A 516 -28.45 7.85 23.95
C HIS A 516 -29.08 7.88 22.54
N GLN A 517 -28.47 7.22 21.55
CA GLN A 517 -28.93 7.24 20.15
C GLN A 517 -28.88 5.85 19.48
N PRO A 518 -29.39 4.77 20.11
CA PRO A 518 -29.27 3.40 19.59
C PRO A 518 -29.88 3.20 18.20
N LYS A 519 -30.96 3.93 17.88
CA LYS A 519 -31.61 3.86 16.56
C LYS A 519 -30.70 4.38 15.45
N GLU A 520 -30.01 5.50 15.68
CA GLU A 520 -29.09 6.05 14.68
C GLU A 520 -27.87 5.15 14.52
N VAL A 521 -27.34 4.58 15.60
CA VAL A 521 -26.27 3.59 15.53
C VAL A 521 -26.69 2.41 14.64
N ILE A 522 -27.82 1.75 14.95
CA ILE A 522 -28.32 0.60 14.17
C ILE A 522 -28.52 0.97 12.70
N LYS A 523 -29.09 2.15 12.44
CA LYS A 523 -29.32 2.67 11.08
C LYS A 523 -28.00 2.85 10.33
N VAL A 524 -26.97 3.43 10.94
CA VAL A 524 -25.66 3.63 10.31
C VAL A 524 -24.98 2.28 10.03
N PHE A 525 -25.04 1.34 10.97
CA PHE A 525 -24.57 -0.04 10.73
C PHE A 525 -25.28 -0.68 9.54
N TYR A 526 -26.61 -0.67 9.52
CA TYR A 526 -27.41 -1.26 8.44
C TYR A 526 -27.11 -0.62 7.08
N ARG A 527 -27.08 0.73 7.03
CA ARG A 527 -26.75 1.48 5.81
C ARG A 527 -25.35 1.15 5.30
N THR A 528 -24.40 0.94 6.20
CA THR A 528 -23.04 0.53 5.84
C THR A 528 -23.04 -0.85 5.16
N PHE A 529 -23.79 -1.82 5.69
CA PHE A 529 -23.96 -3.11 5.01
C PHE A 529 -24.68 -2.97 3.66
N GLU A 530 -25.75 -2.18 3.60
CA GLU A 530 -26.56 -1.99 2.38
C GLU A 530 -25.75 -1.34 1.24
N PHE A 531 -25.00 -0.27 1.52
CA PHE A 531 -24.34 0.54 0.49
C PHE A 531 -22.91 0.11 0.16
N SER A 532 -22.20 -0.56 1.09
CA SER A 532 -20.75 -0.72 0.96
C SER A 532 -20.27 -2.17 0.81
N THR A 533 -21.16 -3.17 0.90
CA THR A 533 -20.77 -4.59 0.84
C THR A 533 -20.01 -4.96 -0.44
N SER A 534 -20.47 -4.51 -1.62
CA SER A 534 -19.76 -4.78 -2.89
C SER A 534 -18.34 -4.19 -2.87
N GLY A 535 -18.22 -2.92 -2.52
CA GLY A 535 -16.93 -2.24 -2.39
C GLY A 535 -16.00 -2.89 -1.36
N TYR A 536 -16.53 -3.48 -0.28
CA TYR A 536 -15.73 -4.23 0.69
C TYR A 536 -15.23 -5.57 0.14
N ILE A 537 -16.02 -6.28 -0.68
CA ILE A 537 -15.53 -7.51 -1.33
C ILE A 537 -14.44 -7.17 -2.34
N GLU A 538 -14.65 -6.13 -3.15
CA GLU A 538 -13.67 -5.65 -4.13
C GLU A 538 -12.36 -5.25 -3.43
N SER A 539 -12.44 -4.44 -2.38
CA SER A 539 -11.27 -3.95 -1.64
C SER A 539 -10.68 -4.95 -0.65
N MET A 540 -11.37 -6.06 -0.39
CA MET A 540 -10.77 -7.20 0.32
C MET A 540 -9.90 -8.01 -0.63
N LEU A 541 -10.32 -8.19 -1.88
CA LEU A 541 -9.62 -9.04 -2.84
C LEU A 541 -8.57 -8.28 -3.64
N ALA A 542 -8.94 -7.19 -4.30
CA ALA A 542 -8.06 -6.59 -5.31
C ALA A 542 -8.16 -5.09 -5.58
N ALA A 543 -9.25 -4.39 -5.24
CA ALA A 543 -9.47 -3.03 -5.76
C ALA A 543 -10.29 -2.14 -4.83
N PRO A 544 -10.00 -0.83 -4.77
CA PRO A 544 -8.84 -0.17 -5.37
C PRO A 544 -7.55 -0.46 -4.60
N LEU A 545 -6.43 -0.51 -5.33
CA LEU A 545 -5.07 -0.54 -4.79
C LEU A 545 -4.56 0.90 -4.56
N GLY A 546 -3.36 1.02 -3.99
CA GLY A 546 -2.76 2.30 -3.62
C GLY A 546 -3.58 3.05 -2.58
N TRP A 547 -3.63 4.39 -2.67
CA TRP A 547 -4.45 5.24 -1.81
C TRP A 547 -5.87 5.30 -2.36
N ILE A 548 -6.48 4.12 -2.53
CA ILE A 548 -7.84 3.98 -3.07
C ILE A 548 -7.97 4.60 -4.49
N ASP A 549 -6.86 4.71 -5.22
CA ASP A 549 -6.77 5.47 -6.47
C ASP A 549 -6.37 4.62 -7.69
N LEU A 550 -5.99 3.35 -7.47
CA LEU A 550 -5.68 2.38 -8.52
C LEU A 550 -6.83 1.36 -8.64
N GLY A 551 -7.80 1.66 -9.51
CA GLY A 551 -8.86 0.70 -9.84
C GLY A 551 -8.32 -0.57 -10.51
N MET A 552 -9.07 -1.68 -10.42
CA MET A 552 -8.79 -2.91 -11.16
C MET A 552 -9.93 -3.23 -12.14
N PRO A 553 -9.65 -3.95 -13.23
CA PRO A 553 -10.69 -4.54 -14.05
C PRO A 553 -11.53 -5.53 -13.23
N SER A 554 -12.85 -5.46 -13.37
CA SER A 554 -13.78 -6.38 -12.67
C SER A 554 -13.49 -7.86 -12.97
N LEU A 555 -12.84 -8.17 -14.10
CA LEU A 555 -12.41 -9.52 -14.45
C LEU A 555 -11.37 -10.10 -13.47
N VAL A 556 -10.49 -9.28 -12.90
CA VAL A 556 -9.53 -9.72 -11.86
C VAL A 556 -10.31 -10.18 -10.63
N ILE A 557 -11.27 -9.36 -10.20
CA ILE A 557 -12.10 -9.61 -9.02
C ILE A 557 -12.96 -10.86 -9.25
N LEU A 558 -13.64 -10.94 -10.39
CA LEU A 558 -14.44 -12.11 -10.79
C LEU A 558 -13.59 -13.37 -10.84
N GLY A 559 -12.39 -13.31 -11.42
CA GLY A 559 -11.46 -14.44 -11.48
C GLY A 559 -11.07 -14.95 -10.09
N LEU A 560 -10.76 -14.05 -9.15
CA LEU A 560 -10.45 -14.41 -7.76
C LEU A 560 -11.66 -15.03 -7.05
N VAL A 561 -12.85 -14.44 -7.21
CA VAL A 561 -14.09 -14.95 -6.62
C VAL A 561 -14.42 -16.34 -7.16
N VAL A 562 -14.32 -16.55 -8.48
CA VAL A 562 -14.52 -17.87 -9.10
C VAL A 562 -13.49 -18.87 -8.58
N LEU A 563 -12.21 -18.50 -8.50
CA LEU A 563 -11.17 -19.39 -7.99
C LEU A 563 -11.42 -19.79 -6.53
N LEU A 564 -11.81 -18.85 -5.68
CA LEU A 564 -12.21 -19.13 -4.29
C LEU A 564 -13.45 -20.02 -4.21
N MET A 565 -14.45 -19.82 -5.08
CA MET A 565 -15.63 -20.68 -5.17
C MET A 565 -15.28 -22.12 -5.60
N LEU A 566 -14.31 -22.31 -6.50
CA LEU A 566 -13.83 -23.63 -6.89
C LEU A 566 -13.19 -24.36 -5.70
N CYS A 567 -12.33 -23.68 -4.94
CA CYS A 567 -11.69 -24.27 -3.75
C CYS A 567 -12.70 -24.50 -2.60
N TRP A 568 -13.75 -23.69 -2.52
CA TRP A 568 -14.84 -23.86 -1.57
C TRP A 568 -15.62 -25.16 -1.82
N GLN A 569 -15.79 -25.58 -3.08
CA GLN A 569 -16.59 -26.75 -3.47
C GLN A 569 -15.75 -28.04 -3.56
N LYS A 570 -15.17 -28.50 -2.44
CA LYS A 570 -14.29 -29.69 -2.45
C LYS A 570 -15.02 -30.99 -2.14
N LYS A 571 -14.94 -31.96 -3.04
CA LYS A 571 -15.40 -33.35 -2.81
C LYS A 571 -14.37 -34.10 -1.94
N ASN A 572 -14.85 -34.93 -1.02
CA ASN A 572 -14.02 -35.80 -0.16
C ASN A 572 -13.06 -35.07 0.80
N VAL A 573 -13.52 -34.00 1.47
CA VAL A 573 -12.79 -33.50 2.64
C VAL A 573 -12.87 -34.56 3.75
N ASN A 574 -11.71 -35.09 4.16
CA ASN A 574 -11.62 -36.13 5.19
C ASN A 574 -12.03 -35.61 6.57
N VAL A 575 -11.85 -34.31 6.77
CA VAL A 575 -12.07 -33.60 8.02
C VAL A 575 -13.31 -32.73 7.93
N LYS A 576 -14.29 -32.91 8.82
CA LYS A 576 -15.56 -32.17 8.78
C LYS A 576 -15.85 -31.47 10.10
N PHE A 577 -16.31 -30.22 10.00
CA PHE A 577 -16.96 -29.53 11.10
C PHE A 577 -18.42 -29.94 11.21
N ASN A 578 -18.90 -30.13 12.43
CA ASN A 578 -20.33 -30.28 12.68
C ASN A 578 -21.04 -28.91 12.59
N TRP A 579 -22.37 -28.91 12.52
CA TRP A 579 -23.15 -27.69 12.30
C TRP A 579 -22.98 -26.65 13.43
N LYS A 580 -22.82 -27.07 14.69
CA LYS A 580 -22.60 -26.17 15.83
C LYS A 580 -21.25 -25.48 15.72
N GLU A 581 -20.22 -26.22 15.32
CA GLU A 581 -18.89 -25.67 15.10
C GLU A 581 -18.87 -24.68 13.94
N LYS A 582 -19.62 -24.96 12.85
CA LYS A 582 -19.76 -24.02 11.74
C LYS A 582 -20.42 -22.72 12.19
N ILE A 583 -21.51 -22.80 12.96
CA ILE A 583 -22.16 -21.61 13.53
C ILE A 583 -21.18 -20.84 14.42
N TRP A 584 -20.39 -21.53 15.23
CA TRP A 584 -19.38 -20.91 16.08
C TRP A 584 -18.32 -20.14 15.27
N LEU A 585 -17.81 -20.72 14.17
CA LEU A 585 -16.87 -20.05 13.28
C LEU A 585 -17.49 -18.82 12.59
N ILE A 586 -18.75 -18.92 12.16
CA ILE A 586 -19.51 -17.80 11.58
C ILE A 586 -19.69 -16.69 12.62
N PHE A 587 -20.05 -17.04 13.85
CA PHE A 587 -20.19 -16.10 14.95
C PHE A 587 -18.87 -15.35 15.23
N ILE A 588 -17.73 -16.04 15.25
CA ILE A 588 -16.41 -15.40 15.38
C ILE A 588 -16.18 -14.39 14.26
N GLY A 589 -16.48 -14.76 13.01
CA GLY A 589 -16.33 -13.87 11.86
C GLY A 589 -17.22 -12.62 11.96
N ILE A 590 -18.50 -12.80 12.29
CA ILE A 590 -19.46 -11.70 12.50
C ILE A 590 -19.00 -10.78 13.65
N MET A 591 -18.50 -11.36 14.74
CA MET A 591 -18.02 -10.58 15.88
C MET A 591 -16.82 -9.71 15.50
N ILE A 592 -15.89 -10.22 14.70
CA ILE A 592 -14.75 -9.42 14.20
C ILE A 592 -15.23 -8.31 13.25
N ILE A 593 -16.16 -8.60 12.32
CA ILE A 593 -16.76 -7.59 11.45
C ILE A 593 -17.37 -6.47 12.30
N PHE A 594 -18.15 -6.83 13.31
CA PHE A 594 -18.77 -5.89 14.23
C PHE A 594 -17.72 -5.05 14.98
N LEU A 595 -16.67 -5.66 15.52
CA LEU A 595 -15.60 -4.94 16.23
C LEU A 595 -14.82 -3.98 15.33
N VAL A 596 -14.56 -4.35 14.08
CA VAL A 596 -13.93 -3.47 13.08
C VAL A 596 -14.82 -2.27 12.77
N MET A 597 -16.10 -2.52 12.51
CA MET A 597 -17.09 -1.47 12.26
C MET A 597 -17.24 -0.54 13.47
N LEU A 598 -17.33 -1.11 14.68
CA LEU A 598 -17.41 -0.37 15.94
C LEU A 598 -16.20 0.53 16.14
N SER A 599 -14.99 -0.01 15.91
CA SER A 599 -13.74 0.76 16.05
C SER A 599 -13.75 1.99 15.13
N LEU A 600 -14.10 1.83 13.86
CA LEU A 600 -14.07 2.93 12.88
C LEU A 600 -15.26 3.88 13.00
N MET A 601 -16.35 3.41 13.60
CA MET A 601 -17.45 4.27 13.99
C MET A 601 -17.00 5.27 15.05
N ILE A 602 -16.32 4.78 16.09
CA ILE A 602 -15.84 5.64 17.19
C ILE A 602 -14.68 6.52 16.74
N ASP A 603 -13.75 5.97 15.96
CA ASP A 603 -12.49 6.64 15.61
C ASP A 603 -12.65 7.64 14.45
N CYS A 604 -13.50 7.35 13.45
CA CYS A 604 -13.52 8.10 12.20
C CYS A 604 -14.88 8.68 11.81
N THR A 605 -15.99 8.28 12.46
CA THR A 605 -17.35 8.58 11.95
C THR A 605 -18.03 9.66 12.79
N TYR A 606 -18.45 10.74 12.13
CA TYR A 606 -19.21 11.81 12.78
C TYR A 606 -20.72 11.55 12.78
N VAL A 607 -21.41 12.07 13.80
CA VAL A 607 -22.86 11.98 13.96
C VAL A 607 -23.54 12.67 12.77
N GLY A 608 -24.50 12.01 12.16
CA GLY A 608 -25.14 12.45 10.91
C GLY A 608 -24.57 11.81 9.64
N SER A 609 -23.45 11.08 9.73
CA SER A 609 -22.93 10.27 8.62
C SER A 609 -23.93 9.19 8.19
N ARG A 610 -24.05 8.96 6.88
CA ARG A 610 -24.94 7.93 6.32
C ARG A 610 -24.42 6.51 6.54
N THR A 611 -23.10 6.35 6.57
CA THR A 611 -22.38 5.08 6.71
C THR A 611 -21.20 5.30 7.65
N ILE A 612 -20.62 4.20 8.15
CA ILE A 612 -19.37 4.24 8.89
C ILE A 612 -18.23 4.60 7.93
N LEU A 613 -17.45 5.61 8.27
CA LEU A 613 -16.34 6.11 7.46
C LEU A 613 -15.06 5.31 7.75
N GLY A 614 -14.16 5.26 6.76
CA GLY A 614 -12.84 4.64 6.92
C GLY A 614 -12.80 3.11 6.83
N ILE A 615 -13.94 2.41 6.71
CA ILE A 615 -13.96 0.95 6.51
C ILE A 615 -13.41 0.60 5.13
N GLN A 616 -12.48 -0.34 5.11
CA GLN A 616 -11.91 -0.92 3.89
C GLN A 616 -11.98 -2.44 3.97
N GLY A 617 -12.18 -3.09 2.81
CA GLY A 617 -12.29 -4.54 2.70
C GLY A 617 -11.07 -5.29 3.22
N ARG A 618 -9.87 -4.69 3.15
CA ARG A 618 -8.62 -5.27 3.68
C ARG A 618 -8.72 -5.71 5.15
N TYR A 619 -9.56 -5.04 5.96
CA TYR A 619 -9.73 -5.39 7.38
C TYR A 619 -10.42 -6.74 7.59
N PHE A 620 -11.07 -7.29 6.56
CA PHE A 620 -11.76 -8.58 6.60
C PHE A 620 -10.91 -9.74 6.05
N LEU A 621 -9.72 -9.48 5.50
CA LEU A 621 -8.78 -10.52 5.03
C LEU A 621 -8.45 -11.58 6.11
N PRO A 622 -8.16 -11.23 7.39
CA PRO A 622 -7.84 -12.21 8.42
C PRO A 622 -8.94 -13.27 8.67
N ILE A 623 -10.21 -12.91 8.43
CA ILE A 623 -11.36 -13.79 8.71
C ILE A 623 -11.88 -14.52 7.48
N LEU A 624 -11.45 -14.14 6.28
CA LEU A 624 -11.95 -14.71 5.02
C LEU A 624 -11.76 -16.22 4.96
N SER A 625 -10.59 -16.72 5.37
CA SER A 625 -10.30 -18.16 5.42
C SER A 625 -11.26 -18.91 6.36
N VAL A 626 -11.54 -18.34 7.53
CA VAL A 626 -12.44 -18.92 8.53
C VAL A 626 -13.88 -18.99 8.01
N LEU A 627 -14.37 -17.91 7.40
CA LEU A 627 -15.73 -17.85 6.84
C LEU A 627 -15.91 -18.84 5.67
N LEU A 628 -14.92 -18.97 4.78
CA LEU A 628 -14.97 -19.94 3.68
C LEU A 628 -14.94 -21.39 4.19
N ILE A 629 -14.11 -21.68 5.20
CA ILE A 629 -14.06 -23.01 5.84
C ILE A 629 -15.40 -23.34 6.54
N ALA A 630 -15.99 -22.37 7.24
CA ALA A 630 -17.23 -22.56 7.99
C ALA A 630 -18.43 -22.83 7.06
N THR A 631 -18.49 -22.13 5.92
CA THR A 631 -19.60 -22.21 4.96
C THR A 631 -19.44 -23.34 3.95
N GLN A 632 -18.32 -24.07 3.97
CA GLN A 632 -18.02 -25.13 3.00
C GLN A 632 -19.15 -26.17 2.90
N THR A 633 -19.52 -26.54 1.68
CA THR A 633 -20.59 -27.51 1.40
C THR A 633 -20.16 -28.60 0.44
N ASN A 634 -20.66 -29.81 0.68
CA ASN A 634 -20.45 -30.97 -0.19
C ASN A 634 -21.66 -31.24 -1.10
N LYS A 635 -22.69 -30.37 -1.07
CA LYS A 635 -23.90 -30.53 -1.88
C LYS A 635 -23.70 -30.09 -3.34
N LEU A 636 -22.76 -29.17 -3.56
CA LEU A 636 -22.34 -28.68 -4.87
C LEU A 636 -20.91 -29.16 -5.08
N THR A 637 -20.71 -30.29 -5.75
CA THR A 637 -19.38 -30.84 -6.02
C THR A 637 -19.10 -30.86 -7.51
N LEU A 638 -18.06 -30.16 -7.93
CA LEU A 638 -17.46 -30.36 -9.24
C LEU A 638 -16.69 -31.68 -9.24
N GLN A 639 -16.86 -32.49 -10.29
CA GLN A 639 -16.30 -33.86 -10.36
C GLN A 639 -14.79 -33.93 -10.67
N THR A 640 -14.08 -32.80 -10.71
CA THR A 640 -12.79 -32.70 -11.39
C THR A 640 -11.62 -32.41 -10.45
N ASN A 641 -11.11 -33.46 -9.77
CA ASN A 641 -9.83 -33.43 -9.03
C ASN A 641 -8.61 -33.01 -9.88
N GLN A 642 -8.77 -32.94 -11.21
CA GLN A 642 -7.72 -32.52 -12.14
C GLN A 642 -7.48 -31.01 -12.14
N ILE A 643 -8.44 -30.18 -11.69
CA ILE A 643 -8.34 -28.72 -11.75
C ILE A 643 -7.38 -28.15 -10.68
N GLU A 644 -7.25 -28.80 -9.52
CA GLU A 644 -6.45 -28.32 -8.38
C GLU A 644 -4.98 -28.02 -8.74
N LYS A 645 -4.41 -28.77 -9.69
CA LYS A 645 -3.02 -28.56 -10.15
C LYS A 645 -2.84 -27.28 -10.98
N TYR A 646 -3.91 -26.74 -11.53
CA TYR A 646 -3.89 -25.54 -12.38
C TYR A 646 -4.25 -24.26 -11.60
N GLU A 647 -4.91 -24.39 -10.44
CA GLU A 647 -5.28 -23.25 -9.58
C GLU A 647 -4.10 -22.29 -9.29
N PRO A 648 -2.88 -22.74 -8.95
CA PRO A 648 -1.75 -21.83 -8.77
C PRO A 648 -1.39 -21.04 -10.05
N ILE A 649 -1.46 -21.70 -11.21
CA ILE A 649 -1.14 -21.08 -12.51
C ILE A 649 -2.21 -20.05 -12.89
N ILE A 650 -3.48 -20.37 -12.65
CA ILE A 650 -4.61 -19.45 -12.88
C ILE A 650 -4.47 -18.21 -12.00
N LEU A 651 -4.11 -18.36 -10.72
CA LEU A 651 -3.90 -17.21 -9.85
C LEU A 651 -2.75 -16.33 -10.35
N ILE A 652 -1.62 -16.93 -10.76
CA ILE A 652 -0.48 -16.15 -11.29
C ILE A 652 -0.88 -15.41 -12.57
N ALA A 653 -1.73 -15.99 -13.42
CA ALA A 653 -2.25 -15.30 -14.59
C ALA A 653 -3.18 -14.13 -14.24
N ILE A 654 -4.06 -14.30 -13.26
CA ILE A 654 -4.90 -13.21 -12.72
C ILE A 654 -4.00 -12.08 -12.18
N GLN A 655 -2.92 -12.44 -11.47
CA GLN A 655 -1.96 -11.49 -10.92
C GLN A 655 -1.15 -10.78 -12.00
N ALA A 656 -0.70 -11.51 -13.03
CA ALA A 656 -0.03 -10.93 -14.18
C ALA A 656 -0.91 -9.91 -14.91
N TYR A 657 -2.21 -10.19 -15.02
CA TYR A 657 -3.17 -9.23 -15.59
C TYR A 657 -3.35 -7.98 -14.70
N ALA A 658 -3.44 -8.15 -13.37
CA ALA A 658 -3.51 -7.03 -12.44
C ALA A 658 -2.27 -6.13 -12.55
N ILE A 659 -1.07 -6.73 -12.58
CA ILE A 659 0.20 -6.00 -12.71
C ILE A 659 0.30 -5.28 -14.04
N TRP A 660 -0.04 -5.94 -15.15
CA TRP A 660 -0.10 -5.28 -16.45
C TRP A 660 -1.03 -4.07 -16.42
N TYR A 661 -2.25 -4.21 -15.88
CA TYR A 661 -3.21 -3.12 -15.85
C TYR A 661 -2.75 -1.91 -14.99
N VAL A 662 -2.21 -2.17 -13.79
CA VAL A 662 -1.69 -1.09 -12.93
C VAL A 662 -0.52 -0.40 -13.60
N THR A 663 0.45 -1.15 -14.10
CA THR A 663 1.65 -0.55 -14.72
C THR A 663 1.30 0.27 -15.94
N MET A 664 0.30 -0.13 -16.72
CA MET A 664 -0.27 0.70 -17.78
C MET A 664 -0.88 1.99 -17.27
N THR A 665 -1.75 1.89 -16.26
CA THR A 665 -2.40 3.07 -15.65
C THR A 665 -1.36 4.06 -15.13
N VAL A 666 -0.29 3.57 -14.50
CA VAL A 666 0.76 4.40 -13.91
C VAL A 666 1.65 5.04 -14.96
N VAL A 667 1.96 4.35 -16.07
CA VAL A 667 2.82 4.90 -17.14
C VAL A 667 2.09 5.96 -17.98
N CYS A 668 0.78 5.81 -18.16
CA CYS A 668 -0.04 6.81 -18.83
C CYS A 668 -0.30 8.06 -17.96
N ARG A 669 -0.11 7.96 -16.63
CA ARG A 669 -0.10 9.11 -15.69
C ARG A 669 1.27 9.80 -15.70
#